data_AF-A0A934DCQ3-F1
#
_entry.id   AF-A0A934DCQ3-F1
#
_cell.length_a   1.000
_cell.length_b   1.000
_cell.length_c   1.000
_cell.angle_alpha   90.00
_cell.angle_beta   90.00
_cell.angle_gamma   90.00
#
_symmetry.space_group_name_H-M   'P 1'
#
loop_
_entity.id
_entity.type
_entity.pdbx_description
1 polymer ?
#
loop_
_entity_poly.entity_id
_entity_poly.type
_entity_poly.pdbx_seq_one_letter_code
_entity_poly.pdbx_strand_id
1 'polypeptide(L)'
;MMHRLLLCGFVCSALIVGSNPLSAQPEQNLVPVFESAAREFNVPSAILEGIAFVETRWEHIRPETQHESHHNMPPAFGVMGLRDDEWFGHSLADAARLINADPERLSEDAVTNVRGAAAFLAHLAANEAVRPANDDLVSWFHVVAKFSGIPQKEIQGSYASRVLAALHDGYDQFGILIESQQIDLERVRQIRERDYPSISTFSPTSDDYGPAVWDASPNYSSRTSGATHVIVHDTEGGFDGSVSWLKNPASQASAHYIFRSADGYLKQLVREADKAWHVRCWNDWTIGIEHEGYVSNPAWFTDVMYRNSAALVRHLTSRYNIPRNRLKIVGHNTWQSSVIFPQLGWDNCNDHTDPGQFWNWDYYLSLIVQDSTPPAIVSATPSANQTNVPVYKSVVIKFDRPMDVFSVQSGFSIFPNVVGAFKWSGDTKTLTYDPTNNLASAESYLVSLSQSAKSAGGGRLTQALQFAFTTSALDTAGPRVVQSYPANGGTNISPGAAFQVRFDEPVVYSSFAGRVRLVDVADSNTFIGIGNVVYVDVEDKGLLTFIPAADLQLGHTYRLRFLSGLRDPLNNASSFESRVEFTVQPTAFAQGSVFDHFENNAGQWQQPIAVPGSVKLDSTMTAFSISSTYKRGGSYSGKLAYRFSDTTGGACRLMTSLLLPVSPQNGWLGAWVFGDNSGNQLEMRFANTTGSTEVISLGAINWFGWQFVSTSITATMSAFNSFVVRQNSGADVAGVLYIDNLQLQISTGIDEGRYLSHQSFRLHQNFPNPFNPATRIAFDIERAEFVKLTVFNALGQQVGTLINKQLDAGHHDVEFSGRGSDGRSLPSGVYMYRLQASGGVAVRKMMLVK
;
A
#
# COMPACT_ATOMS: atom_id res chain seq x y z
N MET A 1 22.66 -70.79 -20.08
CA MET A 1 23.19 -71.04 -18.73
C MET A 1 23.00 -69.75 -17.94
N MET A 2 21.97 -69.69 -17.07
CA MET A 2 22.08 -69.59 -15.59
C MET A 2 22.52 -68.18 -15.14
N HIS A 3 21.79 -67.35 -14.38
CA HIS A 3 20.70 -67.56 -13.41
C HIS A 3 19.78 -66.32 -13.35
N ARG A 4 18.50 -66.57 -13.00
CA ARG A 4 17.49 -65.58 -12.58
C ARG A 4 17.77 -65.06 -11.17
N LEU A 5 17.34 -63.82 -10.88
CA LEU A 5 16.51 -63.52 -9.69
C LEU A 5 15.70 -62.24 -9.91
N LEU A 6 14.39 -62.37 -9.72
CA LEU A 6 13.37 -61.32 -9.74
C LEU A 6 13.50 -60.42 -8.50
N LEU A 7 13.03 -59.17 -8.60
CA LEU A 7 12.03 -58.67 -7.63
C LEU A 7 11.16 -57.57 -8.28
N CYS A 8 9.84 -57.70 -8.07
CA CYS A 8 8.79 -56.79 -8.52
C CYS A 8 8.90 -55.37 -7.92
N GLY A 9 8.43 -54.38 -8.68
CA GLY A 9 8.06 -53.05 -8.17
C GLY A 9 7.31 -52.25 -9.24
N PHE A 10 6.10 -51.84 -8.91
CA PHE A 10 5.10 -51.22 -9.79
C PHE A 10 5.56 -49.95 -10.52
N VAL A 11 5.08 -49.80 -11.76
CA VAL A 11 5.13 -48.59 -12.57
C VAL A 11 4.25 -47.52 -11.91
N CYS A 12 4.85 -46.38 -11.55
CA CYS A 12 4.14 -45.15 -11.23
C CYS A 12 4.72 -44.04 -12.10
N SER A 13 3.98 -43.66 -13.13
CA SER A 13 4.26 -42.48 -13.96
C SER A 13 4.00 -41.23 -13.12
N ALA A 14 5.04 -40.72 -12.46
CA ALA A 14 4.98 -39.40 -11.85
C ALA A 14 5.22 -38.34 -12.92
N LEU A 15 4.17 -37.60 -13.25
CA LEU A 15 4.26 -36.26 -13.81
C LEU A 15 5.20 -35.44 -12.92
N ILE A 16 6.30 -34.95 -13.50
CA ILE A 16 7.14 -33.93 -12.88
C ILE A 16 6.30 -32.65 -12.88
N VAL A 17 5.60 -32.41 -11.76
CA VAL A 17 5.04 -31.11 -11.43
C VAL A 17 6.23 -30.20 -11.22
N GLY A 18 6.36 -29.18 -12.06
CA GLY A 18 7.37 -28.13 -11.91
C GLY A 18 7.28 -27.54 -10.51
N SER A 19 8.36 -27.68 -9.75
CA SER A 19 8.57 -26.93 -8.52
C SER A 19 8.58 -25.45 -8.88
N ASN A 20 7.61 -24.70 -8.36
CA ASN A 20 7.67 -23.24 -8.28
C ASN A 20 9.05 -22.82 -7.74
N PRO A 21 9.85 -22.01 -8.46
CA PRO A 21 10.97 -21.32 -7.86
C PRO A 21 10.42 -20.05 -7.18
N LEU A 22 9.70 -20.24 -6.09
CA LEU A 22 9.43 -19.20 -5.10
C LEU A 22 9.99 -19.70 -3.77
N SER A 23 11.30 -19.89 -3.73
CA SER A 23 12.05 -19.83 -2.48
C SER A 23 13.05 -18.69 -2.59
N ALA A 24 12.54 -17.45 -2.52
CA ALA A 24 13.37 -16.34 -2.10
C ALA A 24 13.76 -16.62 -0.63
N GLN A 25 15.06 -16.54 -0.35
CA GLN A 25 15.59 -16.54 1.02
C GLN A 25 14.86 -15.45 1.83
N PRO A 26 14.67 -15.61 3.15
CA PRO A 26 14.08 -14.56 3.97
C PRO A 26 15.08 -13.39 4.03
N GLU A 27 14.91 -12.40 3.16
CA GLU A 27 15.66 -11.15 3.28
C GLU A 27 15.40 -10.54 4.66
N GLN A 28 16.48 -10.20 5.36
CA GLN A 28 16.42 -9.59 6.69
C GLN A 28 15.50 -8.37 6.63
N ASN A 29 14.59 -8.23 7.60
CA ASN A 29 13.90 -6.97 7.80
C ASN A 29 14.95 -5.89 8.12
N LEU A 30 15.20 -4.96 7.19
CA LEU A 30 16.23 -3.93 7.31
C LEU A 30 15.79 -2.70 8.12
N VAL A 31 14.48 -2.55 8.40
CA VAL A 31 13.96 -1.41 9.17
C VAL A 31 14.66 -1.25 10.54
N PRO A 32 14.80 -2.31 11.36
CA PRO A 32 15.55 -2.20 12.62
C PRO A 32 17.03 -1.84 12.44
N VAL A 33 17.62 -2.18 11.28
CA VAL A 33 19.03 -1.88 10.96
C VAL A 33 19.18 -0.38 10.66
N PHE A 34 18.31 0.19 9.81
CA PHE A 34 18.27 1.62 9.54
C PHE A 34 18.04 2.41 10.82
N GLU A 35 17.05 2.04 11.63
CA GLU A 35 16.78 2.72 12.90
C GLU A 35 17.96 2.65 13.88
N SER A 36 18.67 1.52 13.93
CA SER A 36 19.82 1.35 14.82
C SER A 36 20.98 2.23 14.39
N ALA A 37 21.32 2.24 13.10
CA ALA A 37 22.38 3.07 12.55
C ALA A 37 22.05 4.57 12.66
N ALA A 38 20.79 4.93 12.40
CA ALA A 38 20.26 6.29 12.56
C ALA A 38 20.46 6.82 14.00
N ARG A 39 20.10 6.01 15.00
CA ARG A 39 20.31 6.34 16.43
C ARG A 39 21.79 6.47 16.77
N GLU A 40 22.64 5.60 16.24
CA GLU A 40 24.07 5.59 16.53
C GLU A 40 24.78 6.85 16.03
N PHE A 41 24.52 7.26 14.77
CA PHE A 41 25.20 8.40 14.14
C PHE A 41 24.40 9.70 14.14
N ASN A 42 23.23 9.70 14.79
CA ASN A 42 22.33 10.84 14.88
C ASN A 42 21.97 11.42 13.50
N VAL A 43 21.50 10.54 12.61
CA VAL A 43 20.93 10.86 11.29
C VAL A 43 19.48 10.36 11.21
N PRO A 44 18.62 10.88 10.33
CA PRO A 44 17.25 10.38 10.20
C PRO A 44 17.21 8.99 9.56
N SER A 45 16.46 8.05 10.15
CA SER A 45 16.23 6.70 9.56
C SER A 45 15.62 6.80 8.18
N ALA A 46 14.63 7.69 8.01
CA ALA A 46 13.98 7.93 6.72
C ALA A 46 14.97 8.30 5.61
N ILE A 47 16.03 9.07 5.89
CA ILE A 47 17.05 9.39 4.88
C ILE A 47 17.84 8.15 4.47
N LEU A 48 18.19 7.27 5.42
CA LEU A 48 18.86 6.00 5.11
C LEU A 48 17.97 5.10 4.25
N GLU A 49 16.71 4.97 4.63
CA GLU A 49 15.69 4.19 3.90
C GLU A 49 15.50 4.70 2.47
N GLY A 50 15.41 6.02 2.30
CA GLY A 50 15.25 6.67 1.00
C GLY A 50 16.47 6.50 0.09
N ILE A 51 17.68 6.62 0.64
CA ILE A 51 18.93 6.36 -0.10
C ILE A 51 19.00 4.90 -0.52
N ALA A 52 18.82 3.95 0.41
CA ALA A 52 18.84 2.52 0.11
C ALA A 52 17.80 2.16 -0.97
N PHE A 53 16.62 2.79 -0.94
CA PHE A 53 15.59 2.56 -1.93
C PHE A 53 15.98 3.08 -3.32
N VAL A 54 16.59 4.26 -3.36
CA VAL A 54 17.03 4.92 -4.60
C VAL A 54 18.23 4.22 -5.22
N GLU A 55 19.18 3.73 -4.41
CA GLU A 55 20.40 3.08 -4.87
C GLU A 55 20.17 1.61 -5.25
N THR A 56 19.56 0.82 -4.36
CA THR A 56 19.57 -0.64 -4.49
C THR A 56 18.20 -1.30 -4.30
N ARG A 57 17.13 -0.52 -4.06
CA ARG A 57 15.82 -1.07 -3.63
C ARG A 57 15.95 -1.95 -2.38
N TRP A 58 16.80 -1.54 -1.44
CA TRP A 58 17.13 -2.27 -0.20
C TRP A 58 17.83 -3.62 -0.40
N GLU A 59 18.21 -3.96 -1.64
CA GLU A 59 18.99 -5.14 -1.93
C GLU A 59 20.43 -4.96 -1.43
N HIS A 60 20.99 -5.99 -0.79
CA HIS A 60 22.40 -6.00 -0.43
C HIS A 60 23.24 -6.53 -1.59
N ILE A 61 23.78 -5.60 -2.39
CA ILE A 61 24.60 -5.92 -3.57
C ILE A 61 25.98 -6.44 -3.13
N ARG A 62 26.31 -7.67 -3.51
CA ARG A 62 27.58 -8.33 -3.17
C ARG A 62 28.56 -8.28 -4.35
N PRO A 63 29.87 -8.18 -4.10
CA PRO A 63 30.89 -8.24 -5.16
C PRO A 63 30.78 -9.49 -6.05
N GLU A 64 30.40 -10.63 -5.48
CA GLU A 64 30.30 -11.93 -6.17
C GLU A 64 29.02 -12.12 -6.99
N THR A 65 27.99 -11.29 -6.75
CA THR A 65 26.73 -11.30 -7.50
C THR A 65 26.62 -10.10 -8.45
N GLN A 66 27.63 -9.24 -8.49
CA GLN A 66 27.69 -8.14 -9.43
C GLN A 66 27.98 -8.67 -10.83
N HIS A 67 27.10 -8.33 -11.75
CA HIS A 67 27.30 -8.57 -13.17
C HIS A 67 28.16 -7.46 -13.77
N GLU A 68 28.72 -7.68 -14.97
CA GLU A 68 29.42 -6.61 -15.68
C GLU A 68 28.46 -5.43 -15.88
N SER A 69 28.75 -4.32 -15.21
CA SER A 69 27.97 -3.10 -15.27
C SER A 69 28.14 -2.40 -16.61
N HIS A 70 27.30 -1.40 -16.87
CA HIS A 70 27.41 -0.54 -18.04
C HIS A 70 28.80 -0.06 -18.35
N HIS A 71 29.43 -0.71 -19.33
CA HIS A 71 30.70 -0.31 -19.89
C HIS A 71 31.77 -0.04 -18.83
N ASN A 72 31.84 -0.93 -17.83
CA ASN A 72 32.76 -0.84 -16.69
C ASN A 72 32.46 0.33 -15.75
N MET A 73 31.18 0.69 -15.55
CA MET A 73 30.80 1.56 -14.45
C MET A 73 31.33 0.97 -13.13
N PRO A 74 31.97 1.76 -12.27
CA PRO A 74 32.41 1.28 -10.97
C PRO A 74 31.29 0.52 -10.23
N PRO A 75 31.59 -0.55 -9.50
CA PRO A 75 30.59 -1.30 -8.76
C PRO A 75 30.02 -0.51 -7.57
N ALA A 76 28.76 -0.79 -7.21
CA ALA A 76 28.11 -0.27 -6.01
C ALA A 76 27.95 -1.39 -4.97
N PHE A 77 28.31 -1.13 -3.71
CA PHE A 77 28.42 -2.15 -2.68
C PHE A 77 27.39 -2.00 -1.56
N GLY A 78 26.72 -3.11 -1.27
CA GLY A 78 25.73 -3.30 -0.22
C GLY A 78 24.47 -2.45 -0.35
N VAL A 79 23.64 -2.47 0.70
CA VAL A 79 22.31 -1.82 0.75
C VAL A 79 22.33 -0.33 0.42
N MET A 80 23.44 0.36 0.70
CA MET A 80 23.54 1.81 0.59
C MET A 80 24.24 2.27 -0.69
N GLY A 81 24.61 1.35 -1.59
CA GLY A 81 25.22 1.67 -2.88
C GLY A 81 26.58 2.38 -2.78
N LEU A 82 27.39 2.06 -1.76
CA LEU A 82 28.70 2.71 -1.55
C LEU A 82 29.69 2.34 -2.67
N ARG A 83 30.56 3.27 -3.04
CA ARG A 83 31.52 3.15 -4.15
C ARG A 83 32.94 3.47 -3.73
N ASP A 84 33.90 2.96 -4.49
CA ASP A 84 35.33 3.21 -4.31
C ASP A 84 36.03 3.38 -5.66
N ASP A 85 35.97 4.59 -6.21
CA ASP A 85 36.56 4.93 -7.51
C ASP A 85 36.85 6.43 -7.66
N GLU A 86 37.62 6.81 -8.69
CA GLU A 86 38.03 8.21 -8.93
C GLU A 86 36.90 9.12 -9.45
N TRP A 87 35.80 8.56 -9.96
CA TRP A 87 34.70 9.32 -10.55
C TRP A 87 33.59 9.64 -9.54
N PHE A 88 33.11 8.62 -8.80
CA PHE A 88 32.11 8.78 -7.74
C PHE A 88 32.73 8.98 -6.34
N GLY A 89 34.04 8.80 -6.21
CA GLY A 89 34.77 8.94 -4.96
C GLY A 89 34.80 7.67 -4.11
N HIS A 90 35.32 7.82 -2.89
CA HIS A 90 35.74 6.71 -2.02
C HIS A 90 34.78 6.47 -0.84
N SER A 91 33.48 6.63 -1.06
CA SER A 91 32.45 6.53 -0.01
C SER A 91 32.48 5.21 0.78
N LEU A 92 32.84 4.08 0.16
CA LEU A 92 33.00 2.79 0.84
C LEU A 92 34.20 2.83 1.81
N ALA A 93 35.36 3.28 1.33
CA ALA A 93 36.57 3.37 2.14
C ALA A 93 36.44 4.40 3.27
N ASP A 94 35.78 5.54 2.99
CA ASP A 94 35.51 6.58 3.98
C ASP A 94 34.51 6.10 5.05
N ALA A 95 33.41 5.45 4.65
CA ALA A 95 32.46 4.83 5.56
C ALA A 95 33.12 3.79 6.47
N ALA A 96 33.95 2.91 5.91
CA ALA A 96 34.68 1.89 6.65
C ALA A 96 35.61 2.51 7.70
N ARG A 97 36.35 3.57 7.32
CA ARG A 97 37.24 4.31 8.22
C ARG A 97 36.49 4.96 9.39
N LEU A 98 35.32 5.54 9.12
CA LEU A 98 34.51 6.23 10.13
C LEU A 98 33.97 5.29 11.22
N ILE A 99 33.78 4.01 10.91
CA ILE A 99 33.30 3.00 11.87
C ILE A 99 34.38 2.02 12.32
N ASN A 100 35.65 2.26 11.95
CA ASN A 100 36.80 1.40 12.22
C ASN A 100 36.56 -0.06 11.79
N ALA A 101 36.11 -0.25 10.56
CA ALA A 101 35.86 -1.54 9.93
C ALA A 101 36.67 -1.70 8.63
N ASP A 102 36.75 -2.93 8.13
CA ASP A 102 37.35 -3.25 6.83
C ASP A 102 36.35 -2.93 5.69
N PRO A 103 36.77 -2.25 4.60
CA PRO A 103 35.93 -2.05 3.42
C PRO A 103 35.32 -3.35 2.85
N GLU A 104 36.05 -4.46 2.88
CA GLU A 104 35.57 -5.77 2.43
C GLU A 104 34.35 -6.19 3.27
N ARG A 105 34.41 -5.99 4.60
CA ARG A 105 33.31 -6.31 5.50
C ARG A 105 32.07 -5.45 5.23
N LEU A 106 32.23 -4.18 4.86
CA LEU A 106 31.11 -3.32 4.46
C LEU A 106 30.47 -3.78 3.15
N SER A 107 31.24 -4.40 2.24
CA SER A 107 30.72 -4.91 0.98
C SER A 107 29.92 -6.22 1.15
N GLU A 108 30.26 -7.03 2.15
CA GLU A 108 29.64 -8.35 2.37
C GLU A 108 28.48 -8.37 3.39
N ASP A 109 28.40 -7.38 4.29
CA ASP A 109 27.47 -7.39 5.42
C ASP A 109 26.53 -6.16 5.42
N ALA A 110 25.23 -6.42 5.23
CA ALA A 110 24.21 -5.38 5.13
C ALA A 110 24.14 -4.46 6.36
N VAL A 111 24.27 -5.02 7.57
CA VAL A 111 24.23 -4.25 8.82
C VAL A 111 25.42 -3.30 8.90
N THR A 112 26.62 -3.81 8.60
CA THR A 112 27.85 -3.01 8.61
C THR A 112 27.84 -1.96 7.50
N ASN A 113 27.30 -2.27 6.32
CA ASN A 113 27.13 -1.33 5.21
C ASN A 113 26.22 -0.14 5.60
N VAL A 114 25.03 -0.41 6.13
CA VAL A 114 24.09 0.61 6.59
C VAL A 114 24.69 1.45 7.72
N ARG A 115 25.38 0.80 8.67
CA ARG A 115 26.08 1.48 9.77
C ARG A 115 27.18 2.42 9.24
N GLY A 116 27.99 1.96 8.28
CA GLY A 116 29.03 2.76 7.64
C GLY A 116 28.47 3.95 6.87
N ALA A 117 27.41 3.76 6.09
CA ALA A 117 26.75 4.83 5.34
C ALA A 117 26.14 5.89 6.27
N ALA A 118 25.53 5.48 7.39
CA ALA A 118 25.03 6.42 8.40
C ALA A 118 26.15 7.26 9.03
N ALA A 119 27.33 6.66 9.29
CA ALA A 119 28.50 7.38 9.74
C ALA A 119 29.02 8.38 8.68
N PHE A 120 29.05 7.97 7.41
CA PHE A 120 29.45 8.82 6.30
C PHE A 120 28.48 10.01 6.11
N LEU A 121 27.17 9.79 6.17
CA LEU A 121 26.16 10.84 6.17
C LEU A 121 26.33 11.82 7.34
N ALA A 122 26.59 11.31 8.55
CA ALA A 122 26.85 12.16 9.71
C ALA A 122 28.12 12.99 9.54
N HIS A 123 29.17 12.42 8.94
CA HIS A 123 30.40 13.14 8.60
C HIS A 123 30.15 14.26 7.60
N LEU A 124 29.41 13.99 6.52
CA LEU A 124 29.01 15.00 5.54
C LEU A 124 28.18 16.12 6.18
N ALA A 125 27.20 15.76 7.02
CA ALA A 125 26.36 16.71 7.73
C ALA A 125 27.13 17.60 8.72
N ALA A 126 28.19 17.06 9.34
CA ALA A 126 29.06 17.83 10.23
C ALA A 126 29.93 18.87 9.49
N ASN A 127 30.16 18.66 8.19
CA ASN A 127 30.93 19.54 7.34
C ASN A 127 30.07 20.56 6.57
N GLU A 128 28.74 20.57 6.78
CA GLU A 128 27.87 21.61 6.24
C GLU A 128 28.01 22.91 7.03
N ALA A 129 27.80 24.05 6.35
CA ALA A 129 27.81 25.37 7.00
C ALA A 129 26.74 25.50 8.09
N VAL A 130 25.61 24.83 7.90
CA VAL A 130 24.55 24.66 8.91
C VAL A 130 24.23 23.18 8.96
N ARG A 131 24.42 22.56 10.13
CA ARG A 131 24.08 21.16 10.32
C ARG A 131 22.56 20.96 10.11
N PRO A 132 22.13 20.01 9.28
CA PRO A 132 20.71 19.74 9.06
C PRO A 132 20.03 19.23 10.33
N ALA A 133 18.74 19.51 10.45
CA ALA A 133 17.93 19.11 11.60
C ALA A 133 17.24 17.76 11.33
N ASN A 134 17.20 16.88 12.33
CA ASN A 134 16.67 15.52 12.15
C ASN A 134 15.15 15.48 11.98
N ASP A 135 14.44 16.51 12.44
CA ASP A 135 13.00 16.73 12.29
C ASP A 135 12.61 17.51 11.01
N ASP A 136 13.60 17.97 10.24
CA ASP A 136 13.41 18.63 8.94
C ASP A 136 14.17 17.87 7.85
N LEU A 137 13.53 16.86 7.24
CA LEU A 137 14.16 16.03 6.19
C LEU A 137 14.60 16.86 4.97
N VAL A 138 13.93 17.98 4.66
CA VAL A 138 14.32 18.85 3.54
C VAL A 138 15.67 19.53 3.81
N SER A 139 16.03 19.78 5.08
CA SER A 139 17.34 20.33 5.43
C SER A 139 18.51 19.40 5.07
N TRP A 140 18.26 18.10 4.92
CA TRP A 140 19.28 17.11 4.54
C TRP A 140 19.62 17.11 3.05
N PHE A 141 18.95 17.90 2.22
CA PHE A 141 19.13 17.91 0.76
C PHE A 141 20.59 17.97 0.32
N HIS A 142 21.39 18.91 0.85
CA HIS A 142 22.80 19.09 0.47
C HIS A 142 23.67 17.90 0.85
N VAL A 143 23.40 17.29 2.00
CA VAL A 143 24.12 16.12 2.50
C VAL A 143 23.82 14.90 1.64
N VAL A 144 22.54 14.67 1.33
CA VAL A 144 22.11 13.57 0.43
C VAL A 144 22.69 13.75 -0.97
N ALA A 145 22.72 14.99 -1.48
CA ALA A 145 23.35 15.30 -2.76
C ALA A 145 24.84 14.87 -2.73
N LYS A 146 25.60 15.32 -1.73
CA LYS A 146 27.03 14.97 -1.59
C LYS A 146 27.27 13.47 -1.39
N PHE A 147 26.37 12.78 -0.70
CA PHE A 147 26.47 11.33 -0.45
C PHE A 147 26.59 10.53 -1.75
N SER A 148 25.89 10.95 -2.81
CA SER A 148 25.92 10.25 -4.11
C SER A 148 27.30 10.18 -4.78
N GLY A 149 28.23 11.07 -4.41
CA GLY A 149 29.53 11.14 -5.06
C GLY A 149 29.51 11.67 -6.50
N ILE A 150 28.34 11.98 -7.06
CA ILE A 150 28.18 12.41 -8.46
C ILE A 150 28.89 13.76 -8.69
N PRO A 151 29.83 13.87 -9.66
CA PRO A 151 30.63 15.08 -9.86
C PRO A 151 29.86 16.22 -10.53
N GLN A 152 28.80 15.92 -11.31
CA GLN A 152 27.98 16.94 -11.95
C GLN A 152 26.89 17.44 -11.00
N LYS A 153 26.96 18.72 -10.60
CA LYS A 153 26.03 19.32 -9.63
C LYS A 153 24.56 19.15 -10.02
N GLU A 154 24.23 19.36 -11.28
CA GLU A 154 22.84 19.26 -11.75
C GLU A 154 22.26 17.84 -11.59
N ILE A 155 23.09 16.81 -11.76
CA ILE A 155 22.71 15.41 -11.55
C ILE A 155 22.69 15.09 -10.05
N GLN A 156 23.64 15.63 -9.30
CA GLN A 156 23.71 15.51 -7.84
C GLN A 156 22.44 16.06 -7.15
N GLY A 157 21.92 17.20 -7.61
CA GLY A 157 20.67 17.77 -7.11
C GLY A 157 19.42 16.98 -7.56
N SER A 158 19.47 16.35 -8.74
CA SER A 158 18.42 15.42 -9.21
C SER A 158 18.31 14.20 -8.29
N TYR A 159 19.45 13.59 -7.95
CA TYR A 159 19.54 12.48 -7.01
C TYR A 159 18.90 12.80 -5.65
N ALA A 160 19.30 13.91 -5.01
CA ALA A 160 18.75 14.29 -3.71
C ALA A 160 17.24 14.58 -3.75
N SER A 161 16.78 15.22 -4.83
CA SER A 161 15.35 15.45 -5.05
C SER A 161 14.58 14.12 -5.11
N ARG A 162 15.19 13.10 -5.72
CA ARG A 162 14.59 11.79 -5.91
C ARG A 162 14.48 10.99 -4.62
N VAL A 163 15.50 11.05 -3.77
CA VAL A 163 15.47 10.46 -2.43
C VAL A 163 14.33 11.06 -1.61
N LEU A 164 14.22 12.39 -1.59
CA LEU A 164 13.15 13.07 -0.85
C LEU A 164 11.76 12.86 -1.47
N ALA A 165 11.65 12.77 -2.81
CA ALA A 165 10.40 12.44 -3.47
C ALA A 165 9.94 11.01 -3.14
N ALA A 166 10.85 10.03 -3.10
CA ALA A 166 10.51 8.66 -2.71
C ALA A 166 9.98 8.59 -1.27
N LEU A 167 10.55 9.37 -0.35
CA LEU A 167 10.05 9.47 1.02
C LEU A 167 8.71 10.20 1.11
N HIS A 168 8.49 11.23 0.28
CA HIS A 168 7.22 11.94 0.22
C HIS A 168 6.10 11.01 -0.26
N ASP A 169 6.33 10.33 -1.38
CA ASP A 169 5.33 9.50 -2.05
C ASP A 169 5.07 8.20 -1.28
N GLY A 170 6.09 7.70 -0.56
CA GLY A 170 6.07 6.39 0.07
C GLY A 170 6.16 5.24 -0.95
N TYR A 171 6.29 4.02 -0.46
CA TYR A 171 6.37 2.82 -1.28
C TYR A 171 5.90 1.59 -0.50
N ASP A 172 5.10 0.72 -1.11
CA ASP A 172 4.63 -0.53 -0.49
C ASP A 172 4.46 -1.62 -1.56
N GLN A 173 5.58 -2.13 -2.07
CA GLN A 173 5.61 -3.20 -3.06
C GLN A 173 6.88 -4.05 -2.89
N PHE A 174 6.87 -5.27 -3.41
CA PHE A 174 8.03 -6.19 -3.42
C PHE A 174 8.68 -6.41 -2.04
N GLY A 175 7.92 -6.30 -0.94
CA GLY A 175 8.44 -6.47 0.42
C GLY A 175 9.18 -5.24 0.98
N ILE A 176 9.20 -4.13 0.25
CA ILE A 176 9.77 -2.85 0.67
C ILE A 176 8.63 -1.94 1.12
N LEU A 177 8.70 -1.45 2.35
CA LEU A 177 7.79 -0.45 2.90
C LEU A 177 8.56 0.81 3.26
N ILE A 178 8.21 1.91 2.59
CA ILE A 178 8.62 3.27 2.93
C ILE A 178 7.36 4.02 3.30
N GLU A 179 7.25 4.39 4.57
CA GLU A 179 6.13 5.21 5.03
C GLU A 179 6.23 6.62 4.43
N SER A 180 5.13 7.11 3.86
CA SER A 180 5.05 8.48 3.34
C SER A 180 5.36 9.50 4.44
N GLN A 181 6.29 10.39 4.13
CA GLN A 181 6.76 11.46 5.01
C GLN A 181 6.21 12.82 4.56
N GLN A 182 5.99 13.72 5.51
CA GLN A 182 5.66 15.10 5.20
C GLN A 182 6.91 15.84 4.70
N ILE A 183 7.01 16.05 3.39
CA ILE A 183 8.14 16.71 2.73
C ILE A 183 7.60 17.84 1.85
N ASP A 184 8.14 19.05 2.06
CA ASP A 184 7.82 20.20 1.23
C ASP A 184 8.58 20.13 -0.11
N LEU A 185 7.95 19.53 -1.12
CA LEU A 185 8.53 19.35 -2.46
C LEU A 185 8.79 20.68 -3.17
N GLU A 186 8.09 21.75 -2.83
CA GLU A 186 8.33 23.08 -3.41
C GLU A 186 9.61 23.68 -2.82
N ARG A 187 9.85 23.53 -1.51
CA ARG A 187 11.15 23.87 -0.91
C ARG A 187 12.30 23.03 -1.48
N VAL A 188 12.09 21.74 -1.71
CA VAL A 188 13.07 20.87 -2.39
C VAL A 188 13.40 21.40 -3.78
N ARG A 189 12.38 21.75 -4.57
CA ARG A 189 12.54 22.35 -5.90
C ARG A 189 13.33 23.66 -5.85
N GLN A 190 12.99 24.57 -4.92
CA GLN A 190 13.67 25.85 -4.76
C GLN A 190 15.14 25.69 -4.39
N ILE A 191 15.47 24.75 -3.49
CA ILE A 191 16.87 24.43 -3.14
C ILE A 191 17.61 23.92 -4.38
N ARG A 192 17.01 22.97 -5.13
CA ARG A 192 17.62 22.44 -6.35
C ARG A 192 17.88 23.53 -7.37
N GLU A 193 16.89 24.36 -7.69
CA GLU A 193 17.00 25.41 -8.71
C GLU A 193 18.03 26.49 -8.31
N ARG A 194 18.13 26.79 -7.01
CA ARG A 194 19.08 27.78 -6.49
C ARG A 194 20.53 27.27 -6.45
N ASP A 195 20.74 26.07 -5.91
CA ASP A 195 22.08 25.59 -5.53
C ASP A 195 22.66 24.55 -6.51
N TYR A 196 21.80 23.88 -7.28
CA TYR A 196 22.14 22.85 -8.27
C TYR A 196 21.44 23.12 -9.61
N PRO A 197 21.63 24.32 -10.19
CA PRO A 197 20.91 24.73 -11.38
C PRO A 197 21.25 23.81 -12.56
N SER A 198 20.24 23.45 -13.35
CA SER A 198 20.47 22.79 -14.64
C SER A 198 21.16 23.75 -15.59
N ILE A 199 22.11 23.25 -16.39
CA ILE A 199 22.85 24.03 -17.40
C ILE A 199 21.91 24.57 -18.51
N SER A 200 20.67 24.05 -18.61
CA SER A 200 19.66 24.51 -19.55
C SER A 200 18.48 25.20 -18.85
N THR A 201 18.19 26.45 -19.24
CA THR A 201 17.00 27.22 -18.83
C THR A 201 15.78 26.99 -19.73
N PHE A 202 15.90 26.09 -20.71
CA PHE A 202 14.81 25.57 -21.53
C PHE A 202 14.79 24.06 -21.34
N SER A 203 13.65 23.43 -21.06
CA SER A 203 13.53 21.99 -21.28
C SER A 203 13.34 21.78 -22.77
N PRO A 204 14.35 21.37 -23.57
CA PRO A 204 14.05 20.94 -24.91
C PRO A 204 13.60 19.49 -24.76
N THR A 205 12.30 19.27 -24.90
CA THR A 205 11.83 17.98 -25.42
C THR A 205 12.75 17.56 -26.57
N SER A 206 13.19 16.31 -26.58
CA SER A 206 14.04 15.79 -27.65
C SER A 206 13.37 15.97 -29.02
N ASP A 207 14.16 16.35 -30.04
CA ASP A 207 13.66 16.45 -31.42
C ASP A 207 13.40 15.08 -32.04
N ASP A 208 14.09 14.05 -31.55
CA ASP A 208 13.95 12.67 -32.04
C ASP A 208 12.68 12.04 -31.44
N TYR A 209 12.52 12.16 -30.12
CA TYR A 209 11.38 11.65 -29.39
C TYR A 209 10.92 12.66 -28.33
N GLY A 210 9.89 13.45 -28.67
CA GLY A 210 9.38 14.56 -27.85
C GLY A 210 9.23 14.30 -26.34
N PRO A 211 8.75 13.13 -25.88
CA PRO A 211 8.66 12.84 -24.46
C PRO A 211 10.00 12.73 -23.70
N ALA A 212 11.13 12.54 -24.39
CA ALA A 212 12.45 12.46 -23.75
C ALA A 212 13.02 13.85 -23.44
N VAL A 213 13.73 13.97 -22.31
CA VAL A 213 14.52 15.17 -21.99
C VAL A 213 15.91 15.03 -22.60
N TRP A 214 16.33 16.01 -23.39
CA TRP A 214 17.67 16.03 -23.98
C TRP A 214 18.74 16.34 -22.92
N ASP A 215 19.73 15.45 -22.78
CA ASP A 215 20.85 15.59 -21.83
C ASP A 215 22.13 14.95 -22.42
N ALA A 216 22.79 15.67 -23.32
CA ALA A 216 23.82 15.12 -24.20
C ALA A 216 24.99 14.42 -23.47
N SER A 217 25.37 13.25 -23.96
CA SER A 217 26.63 12.56 -23.69
C SER A 217 27.67 12.94 -24.76
N PRO A 218 28.95 13.13 -24.40
CA PRO A 218 30.03 13.37 -25.36
C PRO A 218 30.52 12.09 -26.05
N ASN A 219 30.07 10.91 -25.60
CA ASN A 219 30.58 9.61 -26.02
C ASN A 219 29.80 9.08 -27.22
N TYR A 220 30.04 9.61 -28.41
CA TYR A 220 29.40 9.14 -29.63
C TYR A 220 30.32 9.27 -30.85
N SER A 221 29.91 8.67 -31.96
CA SER A 221 30.56 8.85 -33.25
C SER A 221 29.52 8.98 -34.36
N SER A 222 29.96 9.42 -35.53
CA SER A 222 29.10 9.37 -36.72
C SER A 222 28.64 7.95 -36.99
N ARG A 223 27.35 7.79 -37.25
CA ARG A 223 26.75 6.54 -37.69
C ARG A 223 26.93 6.35 -39.19
N THR A 224 27.28 5.14 -39.62
CA THR A 224 27.49 4.85 -41.06
C THR A 224 26.35 4.07 -41.72
N SER A 225 25.38 3.57 -40.94
CA SER A 225 24.23 2.79 -41.43
C SER A 225 22.93 3.14 -40.68
N GLY A 226 21.77 2.85 -41.27
CA GLY A 226 20.48 3.10 -40.60
C GLY A 226 20.25 2.12 -39.44
N ALA A 227 19.55 2.57 -38.40
CA ALA A 227 19.15 1.70 -37.29
C ALA A 227 18.20 0.59 -37.78
N THR A 228 18.52 -0.65 -37.43
CA THR A 228 17.74 -1.84 -37.83
C THR A 228 17.27 -2.66 -36.64
N HIS A 229 17.81 -2.41 -35.45
CA HIS A 229 17.51 -3.14 -34.21
C HIS A 229 17.48 -2.19 -33.02
N VAL A 230 16.72 -2.57 -32.00
CA VAL A 230 16.71 -1.93 -30.68
C VAL A 230 17.35 -2.89 -29.68
N ILE A 231 18.31 -2.40 -28.91
CA ILE A 231 18.95 -3.15 -27.82
C ILE A 231 18.36 -2.64 -26.50
N VAL A 232 17.78 -3.58 -25.75
CA VAL A 232 17.28 -3.37 -24.39
C VAL A 232 18.38 -3.77 -23.43
N HIS A 233 18.63 -2.88 -22.50
CA HIS A 233 19.65 -3.04 -21.49
C HIS A 233 19.10 -2.72 -20.11
N ASP A 234 19.76 -3.18 -19.05
CA ASP A 234 19.62 -2.63 -17.70
C ASP A 234 20.97 -2.13 -17.18
N THR A 235 20.93 -1.26 -16.17
CA THR A 235 22.10 -0.47 -15.79
C THR A 235 23.07 -1.02 -14.79
N GLU A 236 22.73 -2.10 -14.10
CA GLU A 236 23.46 -2.53 -12.90
C GLU A 236 23.75 -1.34 -11.95
N GLY A 237 22.73 -0.49 -11.75
CA GLY A 237 22.87 0.80 -11.07
C GLY A 237 21.62 1.68 -11.02
N GLY A 238 21.70 2.74 -10.22
CA GLY A 238 20.69 3.80 -10.17
C GLY A 238 20.81 4.82 -11.32
N PHE A 239 19.68 5.36 -11.75
CA PHE A 239 19.52 6.25 -12.92
C PHE A 239 20.45 7.46 -12.90
N ASP A 240 20.55 8.19 -11.79
CA ASP A 240 21.36 9.41 -11.72
C ASP A 240 22.86 9.09 -11.82
N GLY A 241 23.31 8.00 -11.18
CA GLY A 241 24.68 7.47 -11.31
C GLY A 241 24.98 7.01 -12.74
N SER A 242 24.07 6.26 -13.36
CA SER A 242 24.22 5.80 -14.75
C SER A 242 24.25 6.95 -15.75
N VAL A 243 23.39 7.97 -15.59
CA VAL A 243 23.45 9.18 -16.43
C VAL A 243 24.79 9.91 -16.24
N SER A 244 25.28 10.03 -15.00
CA SER A 244 26.59 10.62 -14.72
C SER A 244 27.72 9.87 -15.44
N TRP A 245 27.71 8.53 -15.37
CA TRP A 245 28.72 7.68 -15.99
C TRP A 245 28.70 7.72 -17.52
N LEU A 246 27.50 7.67 -18.13
CA LEU A 246 27.35 7.75 -19.58
C LEU A 246 27.73 9.13 -20.13
N LYS A 247 27.81 10.15 -19.28
CA LYS A 247 28.33 11.50 -19.62
C LYS A 247 29.82 11.68 -19.32
N ASN A 248 30.47 10.72 -18.68
CA ASN A 248 31.91 10.75 -18.42
C ASN A 248 32.69 10.46 -19.71
N PRO A 249 33.51 11.39 -20.25
CA PRO A 249 34.32 11.11 -21.44
C PRO A 249 35.26 9.91 -21.28
N ALA A 250 35.71 9.63 -20.05
CA ALA A 250 36.60 8.52 -19.74
C ALA A 250 35.91 7.15 -19.75
N SER A 251 34.57 7.10 -19.63
CA SER A 251 33.85 5.82 -19.65
C SER A 251 33.86 5.16 -21.03
N GLN A 252 34.04 5.95 -22.10
CA GLN A 252 33.95 5.48 -23.49
C GLN A 252 32.64 4.69 -23.73
N ALA A 253 31.57 5.19 -23.12
CA ALA A 253 30.27 4.53 -23.02
C ALA A 253 29.12 5.53 -23.18
N SER A 254 28.07 5.14 -23.90
CA SER A 254 26.83 5.92 -23.96
C SER A 254 25.68 5.07 -24.45
N ALA A 255 24.46 5.54 -24.22
CA ALA A 255 23.25 5.02 -24.83
C ALA A 255 22.46 6.14 -25.51
N HIS A 256 21.48 5.78 -26.33
CA HIS A 256 20.60 6.80 -26.91
C HIS A 256 19.60 7.28 -25.86
N TYR A 257 19.03 6.35 -25.10
CA TYR A 257 17.97 6.62 -24.15
C TYR A 257 18.22 5.91 -22.81
N ILE A 258 17.71 6.49 -21.71
CA ILE A 258 17.71 5.86 -20.39
C ILE A 258 16.39 6.15 -19.66
N PHE A 259 15.80 5.10 -19.10
CA PHE A 259 14.56 5.14 -18.31
C PHE A 259 14.81 4.99 -16.81
N ARG A 260 14.07 5.79 -16.04
CA ARG A 260 13.96 5.64 -14.59
C ARG A 260 12.88 4.64 -14.23
N SER A 261 13.18 3.75 -13.28
CA SER A 261 12.30 2.67 -12.84
C SER A 261 11.04 3.17 -12.14
N ALA A 262 11.17 4.18 -11.28
CA ALA A 262 10.09 4.59 -10.39
C ALA A 262 8.86 5.20 -11.11
N ASP A 263 9.09 5.93 -12.21
CA ASP A 263 8.07 6.77 -12.85
C ASP A 263 8.13 6.76 -14.38
N GLY A 264 9.07 6.03 -14.99
CA GLY A 264 9.25 6.01 -16.45
C GLY A 264 9.85 7.29 -17.02
N TYR A 265 10.43 8.17 -16.19
CA TYR A 265 11.13 9.37 -16.64
C TYR A 265 12.26 9.00 -17.62
N LEU A 266 12.36 9.75 -18.72
CA LEU A 266 13.19 9.40 -19.87
C LEU A 266 14.16 10.53 -20.22
N LYS A 267 15.45 10.19 -20.34
CA LYS A 267 16.46 11.06 -20.95
C LYS A 267 16.94 10.50 -22.28
N GLN A 268 17.24 11.40 -23.21
CA GLN A 268 18.01 11.08 -24.41
C GLN A 268 19.42 11.64 -24.27
N LEU A 269 20.44 10.79 -24.40
CA LEU A 269 21.84 11.18 -24.23
C LEU A 269 22.58 11.30 -25.58
N VAL A 270 22.19 10.54 -26.60
CA VAL A 270 22.79 10.59 -27.94
C VAL A 270 21.68 10.67 -28.97
N ARG A 271 21.87 11.50 -30.01
CA ARG A 271 20.92 11.62 -31.12
C ARG A 271 20.79 10.30 -31.86
N GLU A 272 19.59 9.96 -32.32
CA GLU A 272 19.36 8.69 -33.04
C GLU A 272 20.15 8.63 -34.37
N ALA A 273 20.45 9.80 -34.94
CA ALA A 273 21.29 9.94 -36.13
C ALA A 273 22.76 9.60 -35.88
N ASP A 274 23.22 9.69 -34.63
CA ASP A 274 24.56 9.35 -34.21
C ASP A 274 24.61 7.92 -33.66
N LYS A 275 25.83 7.40 -33.54
CA LYS A 275 26.10 6.09 -32.97
C LYS A 275 26.55 6.26 -31.52
N ALA A 276 25.69 5.86 -30.58
CA ALA A 276 26.08 5.68 -29.18
C ALA A 276 27.00 4.46 -29.01
N TRP A 277 27.74 4.42 -27.92
CA TRP A 277 28.73 3.39 -27.60
C TRP A 277 28.17 2.41 -26.56
N HIS A 278 27.14 1.63 -26.93
CA HIS A 278 26.36 0.81 -25.98
C HIS A 278 26.48 -0.72 -26.16
N VAL A 279 26.99 -1.22 -27.28
CA VAL A 279 26.92 -2.65 -27.66
C VAL A 279 28.09 -3.05 -28.58
N ARG A 280 29.27 -2.50 -28.31
CA ARG A 280 30.54 -2.84 -28.98
C ARG A 280 30.43 -2.83 -30.51
N CYS A 281 30.61 -3.98 -31.18
CA CYS A 281 30.64 -4.06 -32.64
C CYS A 281 29.26 -3.87 -33.30
N TRP A 282 28.15 -3.88 -32.53
CA TRP A 282 26.79 -3.69 -33.07
C TRP A 282 26.32 -2.24 -33.04
N ASN A 283 27.14 -1.32 -32.51
CA ASN A 283 26.76 0.09 -32.31
C ASN A 283 26.24 0.76 -33.61
N ASP A 284 26.82 0.43 -34.77
CA ASP A 284 26.56 1.18 -36.00
C ASP A 284 25.15 1.07 -36.57
N TRP A 285 24.44 -0.01 -36.25
CA TRP A 285 23.11 -0.29 -36.80
C TRP A 285 22.04 -0.52 -35.72
N THR A 286 22.35 -0.18 -34.46
CA THR A 286 21.46 -0.36 -33.31
C THR A 286 21.11 0.95 -32.60
N ILE A 287 19.97 0.96 -31.91
CA ILE A 287 19.60 1.97 -30.91
C ILE A 287 19.56 1.30 -29.53
N GLY A 288 20.45 1.69 -28.63
CA GLY A 288 20.48 1.25 -27.23
C GLY A 288 19.56 2.05 -26.32
N ILE A 289 18.81 1.33 -25.48
CA ILE A 289 17.91 1.86 -24.46
C ILE A 289 18.26 1.24 -23.11
N GLU A 290 18.63 2.10 -22.18
CA GLU A 290 18.94 1.73 -20.81
C GLU A 290 17.73 1.77 -19.89
N HIS A 291 17.69 0.84 -18.95
CA HIS A 291 16.70 0.78 -17.90
C HIS A 291 17.40 0.74 -16.55
N GLU A 292 17.08 1.68 -15.68
CA GLU A 292 17.59 1.67 -14.31
C GLU A 292 17.24 0.34 -13.61
N GLY A 293 18.26 -0.29 -13.01
CA GLY A 293 18.07 -1.46 -12.15
C GLY A 293 19.27 -2.39 -12.08
N TYR A 294 19.01 -3.59 -11.58
CA TYR A 294 19.96 -4.71 -11.48
C TYR A 294 19.29 -5.99 -11.98
N VAL A 295 19.99 -6.81 -12.77
CA VAL A 295 19.50 -8.10 -13.29
C VAL A 295 19.10 -9.09 -12.19
N SER A 296 19.60 -8.90 -10.97
CA SER A 296 19.36 -9.75 -9.81
C SER A 296 18.02 -9.47 -9.13
N ASN A 297 17.33 -8.37 -9.46
CA ASN A 297 16.20 -7.90 -8.67
C ASN A 297 15.00 -7.46 -9.53
N PRO A 298 13.88 -8.20 -9.48
CA PRO A 298 12.69 -7.90 -10.28
C PRO A 298 11.96 -6.62 -9.86
N ALA A 299 12.20 -6.07 -8.65
CA ALA A 299 11.54 -4.86 -8.17
C ALA A 299 11.87 -3.62 -9.02
N TRP A 300 12.96 -3.66 -9.78
CA TRP A 300 13.33 -2.60 -10.70
C TRP A 300 12.45 -2.56 -11.94
N PHE A 301 11.99 -3.70 -12.46
CA PHE A 301 11.26 -3.77 -13.73
C PHE A 301 9.76 -3.47 -13.55
N THR A 302 9.46 -2.21 -13.27
CA THR A 302 8.11 -1.74 -13.00
C THR A 302 7.23 -1.69 -14.26
N ASP A 303 5.91 -1.78 -14.06
CA ASP A 303 4.94 -1.63 -15.14
C ASP A 303 5.06 -0.28 -15.87
N VAL A 304 5.28 0.80 -15.11
CA VAL A 304 5.44 2.15 -15.68
C VAL A 304 6.67 2.24 -16.58
N MET A 305 7.79 1.61 -16.19
CA MET A 305 9.00 1.55 -17.02
C MET A 305 8.73 0.75 -18.30
N TYR A 306 8.14 -0.45 -18.19
CA TYR A 306 7.81 -1.29 -19.35
C TYR A 306 6.93 -0.55 -20.37
N ARG A 307 5.89 0.13 -19.91
CA ARG A 307 4.94 0.84 -20.79
C ARG A 307 5.59 2.03 -21.50
N ASN A 308 6.37 2.83 -20.77
CA ASN A 308 7.05 4.00 -21.34
C ASN A 308 8.16 3.59 -22.31
N SER A 309 8.93 2.56 -21.96
CA SER A 309 9.94 1.99 -22.86
C SER A 309 9.31 1.38 -24.11
N ALA A 310 8.21 0.64 -23.97
CA ALA A 310 7.48 0.10 -25.11
C ALA A 310 6.93 1.22 -26.02
N ALA A 311 6.53 2.37 -25.47
CA ALA A 311 6.10 3.54 -26.26
C ALA A 311 7.24 4.10 -27.12
N LEU A 312 8.43 4.25 -26.56
CA LEU A 312 9.62 4.62 -27.31
C LEU A 312 9.93 3.57 -28.39
N VAL A 313 9.90 2.27 -28.06
CA VAL A 313 10.17 1.22 -29.07
C VAL A 313 9.11 1.22 -30.18
N ARG A 314 7.84 1.50 -29.88
CA ARG A 314 6.81 1.68 -30.92
C ARG A 314 7.13 2.87 -31.82
N HIS A 315 7.61 3.97 -31.26
CA HIS A 315 8.08 5.13 -32.03
C HIS A 315 9.26 4.76 -32.94
N LEU A 316 10.32 4.18 -32.38
CA LEU A 316 11.53 3.78 -33.11
C LEU A 316 11.21 2.79 -34.24
N THR A 317 10.37 1.79 -33.95
CA THR A 317 9.97 0.77 -34.93
C THR A 317 9.17 1.35 -36.07
N SER A 318 8.33 2.35 -35.82
CA SER A 318 7.63 3.09 -36.88
C SER A 318 8.55 4.01 -37.67
N ARG A 319 9.48 4.72 -37.00
CA ARG A 319 10.40 5.68 -37.62
C ARG A 319 11.43 5.01 -38.54
N TYR A 320 12.00 3.90 -38.09
CA TYR A 320 13.06 3.17 -38.80
C TYR A 320 12.57 1.91 -39.53
N ASN A 321 11.25 1.67 -39.56
CA ASN A 321 10.64 0.48 -40.16
C ASN A 321 11.25 -0.83 -39.61
N ILE A 322 11.47 -0.88 -38.29
CA ILE A 322 12.00 -2.05 -37.59
C ILE A 322 10.83 -2.99 -37.24
N PRO A 323 10.82 -4.26 -37.67
CA PRO A 323 9.77 -5.21 -37.29
C PRO A 323 9.66 -5.37 -35.76
N ARG A 324 8.44 -5.48 -35.24
CA ARG A 324 8.17 -5.59 -33.80
C ARG A 324 8.21 -7.05 -33.33
N ASN A 325 9.39 -7.64 -33.21
CA ASN A 325 9.58 -9.02 -32.76
C ASN A 325 10.91 -9.25 -32.04
N ARG A 326 11.10 -10.44 -31.44
CA ARG A 326 12.33 -10.82 -30.71
C ARG A 326 13.60 -10.93 -31.57
N LEU A 327 13.51 -10.89 -32.90
CA LEU A 327 14.71 -10.85 -33.76
C LEU A 327 15.19 -9.42 -34.01
N LYS A 328 14.36 -8.42 -33.68
CA LYS A 328 14.60 -7.00 -33.97
C LYS A 328 14.66 -6.12 -32.72
N ILE A 329 14.03 -6.58 -31.65
CA ILE A 329 14.09 -5.98 -30.32
C ILE A 329 14.70 -7.05 -29.42
N VAL A 330 15.96 -6.84 -29.04
CA VAL A 330 16.81 -7.85 -28.40
C VAL A 330 17.43 -7.30 -27.11
N GLY A 331 17.69 -8.18 -26.15
CA GLY A 331 18.49 -7.83 -24.96
C GLY A 331 19.98 -7.90 -25.29
N HIS A 332 20.83 -7.21 -24.55
CA HIS A 332 22.28 -7.34 -24.72
C HIS A 332 22.73 -8.79 -24.54
N ASN A 333 22.13 -9.49 -23.58
CA ASN A 333 22.33 -10.92 -23.29
C ASN A 333 21.83 -11.89 -24.35
N THR A 334 21.29 -11.42 -25.47
CA THR A 334 20.72 -12.31 -26.49
C THR A 334 21.76 -13.29 -27.04
N TRP A 335 23.06 -12.97 -26.97
CA TRP A 335 24.15 -13.90 -27.33
C TRP A 335 24.15 -15.20 -26.51
N GLN A 336 23.60 -15.19 -25.29
CA GLN A 336 23.44 -16.37 -24.44
C GLN A 336 22.29 -17.28 -24.89
N SER A 337 21.38 -16.80 -25.74
CA SER A 337 20.23 -17.56 -26.20
C SER A 337 20.64 -18.60 -27.25
N SER A 338 20.55 -19.87 -26.89
CA SER A 338 20.74 -20.99 -27.84
C SER A 338 19.67 -21.06 -28.94
N VAL A 339 18.58 -20.30 -28.81
CA VAL A 339 17.46 -20.28 -29.76
C VAL A 339 17.50 -19.05 -30.66
N ILE A 340 17.65 -17.85 -30.08
CA ILE A 340 17.53 -16.59 -30.82
C ILE A 340 18.85 -16.23 -31.50
N PHE A 341 19.99 -16.33 -30.79
CA PHE A 341 21.27 -15.87 -31.32
C PHE A 341 21.69 -16.52 -32.64
N PRO A 342 21.56 -17.86 -32.83
CA PRO A 342 21.90 -18.49 -34.10
C PRO A 342 21.07 -17.97 -35.29
N GLN A 343 19.86 -17.46 -35.04
CA GLN A 343 18.99 -16.93 -36.09
C GLN A 343 19.38 -15.51 -36.54
N LEU A 344 20.11 -14.78 -35.69
CA LEU A 344 20.60 -13.44 -36.01
C LEU A 344 21.81 -13.48 -36.94
N GLY A 345 22.63 -14.54 -36.85
CA GLY A 345 23.87 -14.67 -37.63
C GLY A 345 24.91 -13.58 -37.28
N TRP A 346 24.91 -13.09 -36.04
CA TRP A 346 25.77 -12.01 -35.57
C TRP A 346 27.09 -12.53 -34.98
N ASP A 347 28.11 -11.66 -34.96
CA ASP A 347 29.40 -11.94 -34.35
C ASP A 347 29.30 -11.98 -32.81
N ASN A 348 30.07 -12.87 -32.17
CA ASN A 348 30.10 -13.04 -30.71
C ASN A 348 31.00 -12.01 -30.01
N CYS A 349 30.85 -10.73 -30.35
CA CYS A 349 31.69 -9.64 -29.82
C CYS A 349 31.15 -9.03 -28.51
N ASN A 350 30.10 -9.61 -27.91
CA ASN A 350 29.42 -9.13 -26.72
C ASN A 350 29.37 -10.24 -25.64
N ASP A 351 29.42 -9.82 -24.38
CA ASP A 351 29.61 -10.66 -23.19
C ASP A 351 28.65 -10.32 -22.03
N HIS A 352 27.77 -9.34 -22.23
CA HIS A 352 26.88 -8.80 -21.21
C HIS A 352 25.70 -9.72 -20.85
N THR A 353 25.15 -9.58 -19.63
CA THR A 353 24.07 -10.43 -19.10
C THR A 353 22.71 -9.74 -18.96
N ASP A 354 22.66 -8.42 -19.14
CA ASP A 354 21.45 -7.59 -19.09
C ASP A 354 20.53 -7.77 -20.32
N PRO A 355 19.20 -7.54 -20.21
CA PRO A 355 18.44 -7.11 -19.03
C PRO A 355 18.15 -8.26 -18.03
N GLY A 356 18.84 -9.40 -18.16
CA GLY A 356 18.77 -10.49 -17.21
C GLY A 356 17.53 -11.37 -17.28
N GLN A 357 17.41 -12.28 -16.32
CA GLN A 357 16.37 -13.31 -16.26
C GLN A 357 15.00 -12.78 -15.83
N PHE A 358 14.96 -11.65 -15.11
CA PHE A 358 13.70 -11.08 -14.61
C PHE A 358 13.04 -10.13 -15.62
N TRP A 359 13.70 -9.80 -16.72
CA TRP A 359 13.08 -9.04 -17.80
C TRP A 359 11.99 -9.86 -18.51
N ASN A 360 10.74 -9.47 -18.30
CA ASN A 360 9.58 -10.14 -18.88
C ASN A 360 9.40 -9.79 -20.36
N TRP A 361 10.08 -10.54 -21.22
CA TRP A 361 10.04 -10.37 -22.68
C TRP A 361 8.64 -10.51 -23.29
N ASP A 362 7.84 -11.45 -22.80
CA ASP A 362 6.49 -11.68 -23.31
C ASP A 362 5.59 -10.49 -23.00
N TYR A 363 5.64 -9.99 -21.76
CA TYR A 363 4.92 -8.80 -21.37
C TYR A 363 5.36 -7.58 -22.17
N TYR A 364 6.68 -7.34 -22.23
CA TYR A 364 7.23 -6.20 -22.95
C TYR A 364 6.89 -6.20 -24.44
N LEU A 365 7.02 -7.34 -25.12
CA LEU A 365 6.60 -7.46 -26.51
C LEU A 365 5.10 -7.33 -26.68
N SER A 366 4.28 -7.85 -25.75
CA SER A 366 2.84 -7.66 -25.82
C SER A 366 2.48 -6.17 -25.83
N LEU A 367 3.20 -5.33 -25.06
CA LEU A 367 3.04 -3.88 -25.03
C LEU A 367 3.48 -3.21 -26.35
N ILE A 368 4.52 -3.73 -27.01
CA ILE A 368 5.04 -3.16 -28.27
C ILE A 368 4.17 -3.55 -29.47
N VAL A 369 3.72 -4.80 -29.50
CA VAL A 369 2.92 -5.39 -30.58
C VAL A 369 1.43 -4.99 -30.47
N GLN A 370 1.02 -4.30 -29.39
CA GLN A 370 -0.38 -3.94 -29.14
C GLN A 370 -1.10 -3.37 -30.35
N ASP A 371 -2.33 -3.85 -30.48
CA ASP A 371 -3.30 -3.54 -31.51
C ASP A 371 -3.50 -2.02 -31.67
N SER A 372 -3.38 -1.54 -32.90
CA SER A 372 -3.67 -0.18 -33.30
C SER A 372 -5.18 0.10 -33.41
N THR A 373 -6.02 -0.79 -32.90
CA THR A 373 -7.45 -0.54 -32.79
C THR A 373 -7.70 0.77 -32.02
N PRO A 374 -8.56 1.65 -32.57
CA PRO A 374 -9.00 2.88 -31.93
C PRO A 374 -9.46 2.71 -30.48
N PRO A 375 -9.06 3.59 -29.54
CA PRO A 375 -9.62 3.61 -28.21
C PRO A 375 -11.08 4.08 -28.22
N ALA A 376 -11.85 3.58 -27.26
CA ALA A 376 -13.20 4.04 -26.96
C ALA A 376 -13.24 4.70 -25.58
N ILE A 377 -14.11 5.70 -25.44
CA ILE A 377 -14.34 6.38 -24.16
C ILE A 377 -15.42 5.61 -23.41
N VAL A 378 -15.07 5.10 -22.23
CA VAL A 378 -15.96 4.36 -21.33
C VAL A 378 -16.84 5.31 -20.56
N SER A 379 -16.27 6.40 -20.03
CA SER A 379 -17.01 7.43 -19.32
C SER A 379 -16.24 8.75 -19.26
N ALA A 380 -16.96 9.85 -19.09
CA ALA A 380 -16.40 11.15 -18.72
C ALA A 380 -17.17 11.71 -17.51
N THR A 381 -16.44 12.25 -16.55
CA THR A 381 -16.97 12.89 -15.34
C THR A 381 -16.38 14.30 -15.25
N PRO A 382 -17.17 15.35 -15.02
CA PRO A 382 -18.63 15.36 -14.97
C PRO A 382 -19.30 14.83 -16.25
N SER A 383 -20.52 14.32 -16.13
CA SER A 383 -21.27 13.80 -17.28
C SER A 383 -21.64 14.93 -18.25
N ALA A 384 -21.87 14.60 -19.52
CA ALA A 384 -22.27 15.59 -20.52
C ALA A 384 -23.57 16.31 -20.11
N ASN A 385 -23.52 17.64 -20.15
CA ASN A 385 -24.55 18.58 -19.71
C ASN A 385 -24.94 18.46 -18.22
N GLN A 386 -24.10 17.87 -17.38
CA GLN A 386 -24.32 17.83 -15.95
C GLN A 386 -24.35 19.25 -15.38
N THR A 387 -25.33 19.53 -14.53
CA THR A 387 -25.45 20.79 -13.78
C THR A 387 -25.15 20.53 -12.29
N ASN A 388 -24.93 21.61 -11.54
CA ASN A 388 -24.61 21.55 -10.10
C ASN A 388 -23.35 20.74 -9.78
N VAL A 389 -22.33 20.80 -10.65
CA VAL A 389 -21.04 20.16 -10.37
C VAL A 389 -20.28 20.96 -9.30
N PRO A 390 -19.85 20.36 -8.18
CA PRO A 390 -19.08 21.09 -7.17
C PRO A 390 -17.79 21.70 -7.76
N VAL A 391 -17.45 22.91 -7.36
CA VAL A 391 -16.36 23.68 -7.98
C VAL A 391 -14.96 23.09 -7.76
N TYR A 392 -14.80 22.17 -6.79
CA TYR A 392 -13.54 21.46 -6.52
C TYR A 392 -13.39 20.15 -7.31
N LYS A 393 -14.33 19.81 -8.21
CA LYS A 393 -14.28 18.55 -8.95
C LYS A 393 -13.26 18.58 -10.08
N SER A 394 -12.47 17.51 -10.16
CA SER A 394 -11.60 17.19 -11.28
C SER A 394 -12.41 16.65 -12.48
N VAL A 395 -11.84 16.76 -13.67
CA VAL A 395 -12.37 16.12 -14.88
C VAL A 395 -11.73 14.74 -15.04
N VAL A 396 -12.52 13.68 -15.18
CA VAL A 396 -12.03 12.30 -15.32
C VAL A 396 -12.53 11.72 -16.64
N ILE A 397 -11.62 11.16 -17.45
CA ILE A 397 -11.95 10.46 -18.71
C ILE A 397 -11.42 9.03 -18.61
N LYS A 398 -12.32 8.05 -18.74
CA LYS A 398 -11.98 6.63 -18.75
C LYS A 398 -12.03 6.09 -20.17
N PHE A 399 -11.03 5.28 -20.53
CA PHE A 399 -10.85 4.64 -21.81
C PHE A 399 -10.97 3.11 -21.64
N ASP A 400 -11.37 2.41 -22.70
CA ASP A 400 -11.51 0.95 -22.69
C ASP A 400 -10.13 0.24 -22.68
N ARG A 401 -9.09 0.97 -23.08
CA ARG A 401 -7.73 0.47 -23.26
C ARG A 401 -6.68 1.50 -22.85
N PRO A 402 -5.43 1.05 -22.61
CA PRO A 402 -4.33 1.95 -22.25
C PRO A 402 -4.13 3.01 -23.33
N MET A 403 -3.93 4.25 -22.91
CA MET A 403 -3.72 5.39 -23.81
C MET A 403 -2.25 5.79 -23.91
N ASP A 404 -1.89 6.42 -25.03
CA ASP A 404 -0.67 7.20 -25.16
C ASP A 404 -0.86 8.54 -24.43
N VAL A 405 -0.26 8.65 -23.24
CA VAL A 405 -0.43 9.78 -22.32
C VAL A 405 -0.14 11.12 -23.00
N PHE A 406 0.94 11.20 -23.79
CA PHE A 406 1.36 12.44 -24.43
C PHE A 406 0.33 12.93 -25.47
N SER A 407 -0.19 12.05 -26.32
CA SER A 407 -1.18 12.41 -27.34
C SER A 407 -2.51 12.84 -26.72
N VAL A 408 -2.90 12.23 -25.59
CA VAL A 408 -4.12 12.62 -24.88
C VAL A 408 -3.95 14.00 -24.24
N GLN A 409 -2.86 14.22 -23.51
CA GLN A 409 -2.59 15.51 -22.86
C GLN A 409 -2.46 16.65 -23.88
N SER A 410 -1.76 16.41 -25.00
CA SER A 410 -1.63 17.39 -26.08
C SER A 410 -2.95 17.68 -26.80
N GLY A 411 -3.88 16.71 -26.78
CA GLY A 411 -5.20 16.83 -27.38
C GLY A 411 -6.28 17.37 -26.43
N PHE A 412 -6.00 17.47 -25.13
CA PHE A 412 -6.97 17.87 -24.12
C PHE A 412 -7.06 19.39 -24.00
N SER A 413 -8.28 19.90 -23.83
CA SER A 413 -8.53 21.31 -23.49
C SER A 413 -9.81 21.47 -22.67
N ILE A 414 -9.87 22.54 -21.88
CA ILE A 414 -11.04 22.98 -21.13
C ILE A 414 -11.25 24.48 -21.36
N PHE A 415 -12.49 24.90 -21.58
CA PHE A 415 -12.86 26.31 -21.79
C PHE A 415 -14.06 26.72 -20.90
N PRO A 416 -14.03 27.85 -20.17
CA PRO A 416 -12.90 28.77 -19.99
C PRO A 416 -11.63 28.08 -19.50
N ASN A 417 -10.46 28.62 -19.85
CA ASN A 417 -9.19 27.99 -19.53
C ASN A 417 -8.99 27.90 -18.01
N VAL A 418 -8.71 26.70 -17.53
CA VAL A 418 -8.42 26.41 -16.12
C VAL A 418 -7.01 25.84 -16.07
N VAL A 419 -6.19 26.31 -15.14
CA VAL A 419 -4.88 25.69 -14.88
C VAL A 419 -5.10 24.47 -14.00
N GLY A 420 -4.50 23.34 -14.37
CA GLY A 420 -4.65 22.07 -13.68
C GLY A 420 -3.55 21.08 -14.04
N ALA A 421 -3.44 20.03 -13.23
CA ALA A 421 -2.46 18.97 -13.39
C ALA A 421 -3.11 17.72 -14.01
N PHE A 422 -2.37 17.03 -14.88
CA PHE A 422 -2.79 15.71 -15.38
C PHE A 422 -2.30 14.62 -14.43
N LYS A 423 -3.21 13.73 -14.04
CA LYS A 423 -2.97 12.52 -13.26
C LYS A 423 -3.49 11.32 -14.04
N TRP A 424 -2.78 10.20 -13.99
CA TRP A 424 -3.13 9.00 -14.73
C TRP A 424 -3.23 7.79 -13.81
N SER A 425 -4.16 6.89 -14.10
CA SER A 425 -4.11 5.54 -13.52
C SER A 425 -2.87 4.79 -14.02
N GLY A 426 -2.32 3.87 -13.22
CA GLY A 426 -1.12 3.11 -13.59
C GLY A 426 -1.26 2.32 -14.90
N ASP A 427 -2.48 1.87 -15.23
CA ASP A 427 -2.79 1.17 -16.48
C ASP A 427 -3.00 2.10 -17.70
N THR A 428 -2.87 3.42 -17.49
CA THR A 428 -3.12 4.51 -18.44
C THR A 428 -4.50 4.52 -19.09
N LYS A 429 -5.49 3.90 -18.46
CA LYS A 429 -6.89 3.89 -18.93
C LYS A 429 -7.74 5.02 -18.36
N THR A 430 -7.26 5.74 -17.35
CA THR A 430 -8.01 6.82 -16.72
C THR A 430 -7.15 8.07 -16.66
N LEU A 431 -7.59 9.12 -17.35
CA LEU A 431 -7.07 10.46 -17.18
C LEU A 431 -7.89 11.19 -16.11
N THR A 432 -7.21 11.88 -15.20
CA THR A 432 -7.80 12.86 -14.27
C THR A 432 -7.10 14.20 -14.49
N TYR A 433 -7.84 15.21 -14.90
CA TYR A 433 -7.38 16.60 -14.96
C TYR A 433 -7.87 17.33 -13.71
N ASP A 434 -6.92 17.68 -12.85
CA ASP A 434 -7.17 18.22 -11.52
C ASP A 434 -6.87 19.73 -11.48
N PRO A 435 -7.90 20.60 -11.43
CA PRO A 435 -7.71 22.04 -11.35
C PRO A 435 -6.82 22.44 -10.17
N THR A 436 -5.85 23.33 -10.39
CA THR A 436 -4.97 23.83 -9.32
C THR A 436 -5.73 24.71 -8.33
N ASN A 437 -6.79 25.38 -8.81
CA ASN A 437 -7.73 26.15 -8.00
C ASN A 437 -9.14 25.66 -8.28
N ASN A 438 -10.06 25.93 -7.35
CA ASN A 438 -11.49 25.69 -7.57
C ASN A 438 -11.95 26.38 -8.86
N LEU A 439 -12.82 25.68 -9.59
CA LEU A 439 -13.52 26.20 -10.76
C LEU A 439 -14.38 27.42 -10.35
N ALA A 440 -14.69 28.28 -11.32
CA ALA A 440 -15.64 29.36 -11.09
C ALA A 440 -17.04 28.76 -10.80
N SER A 441 -17.78 29.37 -9.87
CA SER A 441 -19.14 28.94 -9.52
C SER A 441 -20.15 29.40 -10.55
N ALA A 442 -21.20 28.60 -10.78
CA ALA A 442 -22.26 28.87 -11.76
C ALA A 442 -21.73 29.14 -13.19
N GLU A 443 -20.58 28.54 -13.53
CA GLU A 443 -19.90 28.71 -14.81
C GLU A 443 -20.04 27.43 -15.65
N SER A 444 -20.22 27.59 -16.96
CA SER A 444 -20.26 26.47 -17.90
C SER A 444 -18.87 26.22 -18.47
N TYR A 445 -18.38 24.99 -18.30
CA TYR A 445 -17.12 24.52 -18.86
C TYR A 445 -17.35 23.56 -20.01
N LEU A 446 -16.57 23.71 -21.08
CA LEU A 446 -16.50 22.85 -22.24
C LEU A 446 -15.17 22.10 -22.23
N VAL A 447 -15.23 20.78 -22.05
CA VAL A 447 -14.06 19.89 -22.14
C VAL A 447 -14.01 19.29 -23.54
N SER A 448 -12.82 19.30 -24.15
CA SER A 448 -12.58 18.70 -25.45
C SER A 448 -11.33 17.82 -25.45
N LEU A 449 -11.40 16.67 -26.12
CA LEU A 449 -10.25 15.82 -26.43
C LEU A 449 -10.19 15.59 -27.94
N SER A 450 -9.11 16.07 -28.55
CA SER A 450 -8.87 15.95 -29.99
C SER A 450 -8.86 14.49 -30.47
N GLN A 451 -9.32 14.28 -31.70
CA GLN A 451 -9.22 13.01 -32.42
C GLN A 451 -7.76 12.55 -32.62
N SER A 452 -6.78 13.42 -32.41
CA SER A 452 -5.35 13.07 -32.44
C SER A 452 -4.89 12.20 -31.27
N ALA A 453 -5.69 12.09 -30.21
CA ALA A 453 -5.42 11.21 -29.07
C ALA A 453 -5.42 9.74 -29.49
N LYS A 454 -4.46 8.97 -28.95
CA LYS A 454 -4.20 7.59 -29.38
C LYS A 454 -4.24 6.60 -28.22
N SER A 455 -4.62 5.36 -28.52
CA SER A 455 -4.30 4.22 -27.66
C SER A 455 -2.78 4.05 -27.58
N ALA A 456 -2.31 3.33 -26.56
CA ALA A 456 -0.89 2.99 -26.44
C ALA A 456 -0.37 2.28 -27.72
N GLY A 457 -1.20 1.43 -28.36
CA GLY A 457 -0.92 0.76 -29.63
C GLY A 457 -0.95 1.67 -30.88
N GLY A 458 -1.29 2.95 -30.73
CA GLY A 458 -1.24 3.96 -31.80
C GLY A 458 -2.54 4.17 -32.58
N GLY A 459 -3.61 3.47 -32.21
CA GLY A 459 -4.95 3.69 -32.77
C GLY A 459 -5.49 5.05 -32.36
N ARG A 460 -5.98 5.86 -33.30
CA ARG A 460 -6.56 7.18 -32.99
C ARG A 460 -8.00 7.05 -32.53
N LEU A 461 -8.47 7.96 -31.68
CA LEU A 461 -9.89 8.11 -31.42
C LEU A 461 -10.67 8.19 -32.73
N THR A 462 -11.81 7.50 -32.82
CA THR A 462 -12.66 7.56 -34.02
C THR A 462 -13.37 8.90 -34.14
N GLN A 463 -13.62 9.58 -33.03
CA GLN A 463 -14.24 10.89 -32.95
C GLN A 463 -13.62 11.68 -31.79
N ALA A 464 -13.52 13.02 -31.94
CA ALA A 464 -13.16 13.89 -30.83
C ALA A 464 -14.21 13.81 -29.71
N LEU A 465 -13.78 13.83 -28.45
CA LEU A 465 -14.69 14.01 -27.32
C LEU A 465 -14.97 15.49 -27.15
N GLN A 466 -16.24 15.83 -26.93
CA GLN A 466 -16.62 17.15 -26.49
C GLN A 466 -17.83 17.03 -25.56
N PHE A 467 -17.74 17.60 -24.36
CA PHE A 467 -18.86 17.66 -23.43
C PHE A 467 -18.78 18.93 -22.58
N ALA A 468 -19.96 19.45 -22.21
CA ALA A 468 -20.05 20.58 -21.32
C ALA A 468 -20.57 20.15 -19.94
N PHE A 469 -20.23 20.89 -18.90
CA PHE A 469 -20.86 20.80 -17.59
C PHE A 469 -20.98 22.20 -16.97
N THR A 470 -21.88 22.37 -16.01
CA THR A 470 -22.06 23.64 -15.30
C THR A 470 -21.84 23.43 -13.81
N THR A 471 -20.96 24.26 -13.23
CA THR A 471 -20.67 24.21 -11.80
C THR A 471 -21.84 24.71 -10.96
N SER A 472 -21.91 24.27 -9.71
CA SER A 472 -22.90 24.76 -8.76
C SER A 472 -22.64 26.22 -8.39
N ALA A 473 -23.63 26.86 -7.78
CA ALA A 473 -23.38 28.05 -6.97
C ALA A 473 -22.35 27.72 -5.86
N LEU A 474 -21.63 28.73 -5.38
CA LEU A 474 -20.67 28.56 -4.30
C LEU A 474 -21.39 28.04 -3.06
N ASP A 475 -20.97 26.88 -2.57
CA ASP A 475 -21.44 26.38 -1.29
C ASP A 475 -20.75 27.16 -0.16
N THR A 476 -21.55 27.52 0.84
CA THR A 476 -21.12 28.25 2.04
C THR A 476 -21.55 27.54 3.32
N ALA A 477 -22.31 26.44 3.19
CA ALA A 477 -22.62 25.57 4.31
C ALA A 477 -21.43 24.65 4.57
N GLY A 478 -21.23 24.28 5.83
CA GLY A 478 -20.30 23.21 6.19
C GLY A 478 -21.05 21.91 6.44
N PRO A 479 -20.30 20.79 6.53
CA PRO A 479 -20.87 19.45 6.47
C PRO A 479 -21.74 19.12 7.68
N ARG A 480 -22.81 18.36 7.45
CA ARG A 480 -23.80 17.96 8.45
C ARG A 480 -24.01 16.46 8.41
N VAL A 481 -24.13 15.87 9.60
CA VAL A 481 -24.56 14.47 9.75
C VAL A 481 -26.01 14.35 9.32
N VAL A 482 -26.29 13.54 8.29
CA VAL A 482 -27.64 13.25 7.79
C VAL A 482 -28.16 11.88 8.23
N GLN A 483 -27.25 10.94 8.50
CA GLN A 483 -27.62 9.60 8.94
C GLN A 483 -26.54 9.02 9.83
N SER A 484 -26.93 8.22 10.83
CA SER A 484 -26.00 7.45 11.65
C SER A 484 -26.56 6.07 11.99
N TYR A 485 -25.66 5.10 12.08
CA TYR A 485 -25.82 3.90 12.90
C TYR A 485 -24.81 3.96 14.05
N PRO A 486 -25.22 3.70 15.30
CA PRO A 486 -26.61 3.64 15.76
C PRO A 486 -27.41 4.91 15.44
N ALA A 487 -28.72 4.78 15.26
CA ALA A 487 -29.60 5.92 15.05
C ALA A 487 -29.77 6.71 16.36
N ASN A 488 -30.05 8.02 16.26
CA ASN A 488 -30.33 8.83 17.44
C ASN A 488 -31.62 8.36 18.13
N GLY A 489 -31.55 8.12 19.45
CA GLY A 489 -32.59 7.47 20.24
C GLY A 489 -32.62 5.95 20.11
N GLY A 490 -31.65 5.33 19.42
CA GLY A 490 -31.60 3.87 19.25
C GLY A 490 -31.48 3.13 20.58
N THR A 491 -32.17 2.01 20.71
CA THR A 491 -32.15 1.14 21.90
C THR A 491 -31.77 -0.29 21.51
N ASN A 492 -31.34 -1.10 22.48
CA ASN A 492 -30.89 -2.48 22.25
C ASN A 492 -29.72 -2.59 21.26
N ILE A 493 -28.82 -1.60 21.31
CA ILE A 493 -27.61 -1.64 20.50
C ILE A 493 -26.65 -2.68 21.08
N SER A 494 -26.01 -3.46 20.22
CA SER A 494 -25.04 -4.45 20.68
C SER A 494 -23.84 -3.80 21.36
N PRO A 495 -23.27 -4.40 22.43
CA PRO A 495 -22.00 -3.93 23.00
C PRO A 495 -20.86 -3.92 21.97
N GLY A 496 -20.95 -4.74 20.92
CA GLY A 496 -19.98 -4.80 19.82
C GLY A 496 -20.30 -3.91 18.62
N ALA A 497 -21.22 -2.95 18.76
CA ALA A 497 -21.63 -2.08 17.67
C ALA A 497 -20.46 -1.28 17.09
N ALA A 498 -20.48 -1.11 15.78
CA ALA A 498 -19.65 -0.18 15.04
C ALA A 498 -20.50 1.03 14.63
N PHE A 499 -19.85 2.05 14.08
CA PHE A 499 -20.51 3.26 13.64
C PHE A 499 -20.43 3.41 12.13
N GLN A 500 -21.54 3.86 11.54
CA GLN A 500 -21.64 4.24 10.14
C GLN A 500 -22.37 5.58 10.07
N VAL A 501 -21.70 6.63 9.61
CA VAL A 501 -22.22 8.01 9.64
C VAL A 501 -22.13 8.61 8.25
N ARG A 502 -23.25 9.09 7.74
CA ARG A 502 -23.32 9.80 6.46
C ARG A 502 -23.43 11.30 6.67
N PHE A 503 -22.71 12.03 5.84
CA PHE A 503 -22.76 13.48 5.72
C PHE A 503 -23.54 13.88 4.46
N ASP A 504 -24.10 15.09 4.43
CA ASP A 504 -24.76 15.66 3.25
C ASP A 504 -23.79 15.99 2.11
N GLU A 505 -22.51 16.13 2.43
CA GLU A 505 -21.42 16.48 1.52
C GLU A 505 -20.10 15.83 1.96
N PRO A 506 -19.03 15.90 1.16
CA PRO A 506 -17.71 15.40 1.57
C PRO A 506 -17.12 16.19 2.74
N VAL A 507 -16.36 15.51 3.59
CA VAL A 507 -15.65 16.08 4.72
C VAL A 507 -14.15 15.87 4.54
N VAL A 508 -13.37 16.93 4.70
CA VAL A 508 -11.92 16.86 4.75
C VAL A 508 -11.50 16.00 5.93
N TYR A 509 -10.87 14.86 5.65
CA TYR A 509 -10.56 13.84 6.66
C TYR A 509 -9.77 14.38 7.87
N SER A 510 -8.81 15.27 7.64
CA SER A 510 -8.01 15.88 8.72
C SER A 510 -8.85 16.73 9.69
N SER A 511 -10.03 17.20 9.27
CA SER A 511 -10.92 17.99 10.14
C SER A 511 -11.63 17.15 11.21
N PHE A 512 -11.66 15.81 11.08
CA PHE A 512 -12.22 14.92 12.11
C PHE A 512 -11.40 14.91 13.42
N ALA A 513 -10.10 15.23 13.34
CA ALA A 513 -9.19 15.15 14.48
C ALA A 513 -9.69 16.00 15.67
N GLY A 514 -9.90 15.34 16.82
CA GLY A 514 -10.39 15.95 18.06
C GLY A 514 -11.88 16.35 18.07
N ARG A 515 -12.59 16.15 16.96
CA ARG A 515 -14.00 16.56 16.76
C ARG A 515 -15.00 15.41 16.73
N VAL A 516 -14.55 14.18 16.49
CA VAL A 516 -15.38 12.97 16.68
C VAL A 516 -15.14 12.43 18.08
N ARG A 517 -16.19 12.37 18.91
CA ARG A 517 -16.09 11.93 20.30
C ARG A 517 -17.20 10.99 20.67
N LEU A 518 -16.84 9.82 21.18
CA LEU A 518 -17.78 8.88 21.81
C LEU A 518 -17.61 8.97 23.32
N VAL A 519 -18.70 9.19 24.04
CA VAL A 519 -18.71 9.26 25.51
C VAL A 519 -19.84 8.41 26.07
N ASP A 520 -19.60 7.84 27.25
CA ASP A 520 -20.67 7.32 28.10
C ASP A 520 -21.42 8.50 28.72
N VAL A 521 -22.76 8.47 28.71
CA VAL A 521 -23.55 9.54 29.33
C VAL A 521 -23.38 9.52 30.86
N ALA A 522 -23.12 8.36 31.46
CA ALA A 522 -22.85 8.24 32.90
C ALA A 522 -21.45 8.80 33.29
N ASP A 523 -20.47 8.75 32.38
CA ASP A 523 -19.14 9.34 32.54
C ASP A 523 -18.76 10.20 31.32
N SER A 524 -19.42 11.34 31.20
CA SER A 524 -19.25 12.24 30.05
C SER A 524 -17.86 12.91 29.94
N ASN A 525 -16.99 12.74 30.93
CA ASN A 525 -15.64 13.29 30.95
C ASN A 525 -14.60 12.36 30.31
N THR A 526 -14.93 11.08 30.14
CA THR A 526 -14.01 10.08 29.58
C THR A 526 -14.36 9.81 28.12
N PHE A 527 -13.41 10.06 27.22
CA PHE A 527 -13.57 9.72 25.81
C PHE A 527 -13.23 8.26 25.57
N ILE A 528 -14.12 7.57 24.86
CA ILE A 528 -13.90 6.22 24.37
C ILE A 528 -13.13 6.35 23.07
N GLY A 529 -11.93 5.75 23.02
CA GLY A 529 -11.13 5.70 21.81
C GLY A 529 -11.91 5.07 20.66
N ILE A 530 -11.60 5.49 19.43
CA ILE A 530 -12.15 4.90 18.22
C ILE A 530 -11.01 4.31 17.39
N GLY A 531 -11.26 3.18 16.74
CA GLY A 531 -10.34 2.46 15.87
C GLY A 531 -10.98 2.13 14.53
N ASN A 532 -10.20 1.57 13.61
CA ASN A 532 -10.59 1.20 12.25
C ASN A 532 -11.40 2.32 11.56
N VAL A 533 -10.92 3.55 11.67
CA VAL A 533 -11.58 4.72 11.08
C VAL A 533 -11.39 4.67 9.57
N VAL A 534 -12.49 4.60 8.83
CA VAL A 534 -12.51 4.63 7.37
C VAL A 534 -13.44 5.75 6.92
N TYR A 535 -12.96 6.58 6.01
CA TYR A 535 -13.74 7.64 5.41
C TYR A 535 -13.67 7.53 3.89
N VAL A 536 -14.82 7.62 3.22
CA VAL A 536 -14.93 7.59 1.76
C VAL A 536 -16.00 8.57 1.28
N ASP A 537 -15.80 9.14 0.09
CA ASP A 537 -16.82 9.91 -0.60
C ASP A 537 -17.66 8.97 -1.49
N VAL A 538 -18.98 8.96 -1.27
CA VAL A 538 -19.95 8.16 -2.03
C VAL A 538 -20.96 9.12 -2.65
N GLU A 539 -20.97 9.24 -3.99
CA GLU A 539 -21.91 10.11 -4.72
C GLU A 539 -21.97 11.55 -4.18
N ASP A 540 -20.80 12.16 -3.99
CA ASP A 540 -20.65 13.51 -3.43
C ASP A 540 -21.15 13.67 -1.99
N LYS A 541 -21.16 12.58 -1.21
CA LYS A 541 -21.49 12.57 0.22
C LYS A 541 -20.40 11.87 1.02
N GLY A 542 -20.12 12.35 2.23
CA GLY A 542 -19.17 11.68 3.12
C GLY A 542 -19.77 10.45 3.81
N LEU A 543 -19.01 9.37 3.89
CA LEU A 543 -19.32 8.19 4.70
C LEU A 543 -18.14 7.89 5.63
N LEU A 544 -18.38 8.00 6.94
CA LEU A 544 -17.43 7.67 8.00
C LEU A 544 -17.86 6.37 8.70
N THR A 545 -16.95 5.41 8.81
CA THR A 545 -17.12 4.23 9.66
C THR A 545 -15.98 4.10 10.67
N PHE A 546 -16.28 3.56 11.85
CA PHE A 546 -15.28 3.28 12.88
C PHE A 546 -15.83 2.30 13.92
N ILE A 547 -14.96 1.74 14.75
CA ILE A 547 -15.31 0.89 15.89
C ILE A 547 -14.87 1.54 17.20
N PRO A 548 -15.60 1.34 18.32
CA PRO A 548 -15.06 1.59 19.65
C PRO A 548 -13.74 0.84 19.88
N ALA A 549 -12.83 1.43 20.67
CA ALA A 549 -11.61 0.78 21.11
C ALA A 549 -11.85 -0.38 22.10
N ALA A 550 -13.04 -0.44 22.70
CA ALA A 550 -13.49 -1.52 23.57
C ALA A 550 -15.01 -1.67 23.45
N ASP A 551 -15.52 -2.87 23.75
CA ASP A 551 -16.96 -3.14 23.79
C ASP A 551 -17.67 -2.17 24.75
N LEU A 552 -18.86 -1.73 24.33
CA LEU A 552 -19.70 -0.82 25.10
C LEU A 552 -20.36 -1.55 26.27
N GLN A 553 -20.58 -0.83 27.37
CA GLN A 553 -21.17 -1.42 28.59
C GLN A 553 -22.67 -1.62 28.42
N LEU A 554 -23.17 -2.74 28.92
CA LEU A 554 -24.58 -3.10 28.84
C LEU A 554 -25.45 -2.15 29.65
N GLY A 555 -26.63 -1.82 29.13
CA GLY A 555 -27.59 -0.92 29.77
C GLY A 555 -27.17 0.56 29.83
N HIS A 556 -25.95 0.89 29.42
CA HIS A 556 -25.47 2.26 29.39
C HIS A 556 -25.98 3.02 28.15
N THR A 557 -26.12 4.33 28.29
CA THR A 557 -26.42 5.25 27.19
C THR A 557 -25.14 5.93 26.76
N TYR A 558 -24.86 5.93 25.46
CA TYR A 558 -23.70 6.57 24.87
C TYR A 558 -24.11 7.75 23.99
N ARG A 559 -23.22 8.73 23.87
CA ARG A 559 -23.36 9.90 23.01
C ARG A 559 -22.17 9.99 22.06
N LEU A 560 -22.44 9.87 20.76
CA LEU A 560 -21.51 10.22 19.70
C LEU A 560 -21.69 11.69 19.34
N ARG A 561 -20.60 12.46 19.37
CA ARG A 561 -20.56 13.90 19.12
C ARG A 561 -19.66 14.18 17.92
N PHE A 562 -20.15 15.01 17.02
CA PHE A 562 -19.42 15.67 15.96
C PHE A 562 -19.36 17.14 16.29
N LEU A 563 -18.26 17.59 16.89
CA LEU A 563 -18.08 18.98 17.29
C LEU A 563 -18.04 19.90 16.06
N SER A 564 -18.44 21.16 16.25
CA SER A 564 -18.35 22.19 15.21
C SER A 564 -16.94 22.34 14.67
N GLY A 565 -16.82 22.72 13.39
CA GLY A 565 -15.57 22.94 12.70
C GLY A 565 -15.06 21.76 11.88
N LEU A 566 -15.91 20.76 11.59
CA LEU A 566 -15.67 19.84 10.47
C LEU A 566 -15.68 20.65 9.17
N ARG A 567 -14.80 20.32 8.23
CA ARG A 567 -14.62 21.13 7.02
C ARG A 567 -14.98 20.33 5.77
N ASP A 568 -15.63 20.97 4.81
CA ASP A 568 -15.80 20.45 3.45
C ASP A 568 -14.54 20.75 2.59
N PRO A 569 -14.48 20.28 1.32
CA PRO A 569 -13.39 20.62 0.40
C PRO A 569 -13.27 22.11 0.04
N LEU A 570 -14.33 22.91 0.29
CA LEU A 570 -14.33 24.36 0.10
C LEU A 570 -13.91 25.13 1.37
N ASN A 571 -13.49 24.41 2.41
CA ASN A 571 -13.07 24.92 3.71
C ASN A 571 -14.21 25.58 4.53
N ASN A 572 -15.47 25.36 4.17
CA ASN A 572 -16.62 25.75 4.98
C ASN A 572 -16.68 24.89 6.24
N ALA A 573 -16.92 25.53 7.38
CA ALA A 573 -16.90 24.87 8.68
C ALA A 573 -18.31 24.56 9.17
N SER A 574 -18.54 23.34 9.66
CA SER A 574 -19.78 22.98 10.35
C SER A 574 -19.99 23.89 11.55
N SER A 575 -21.14 24.59 11.58
CA SER A 575 -21.36 25.66 12.55
C SER A 575 -21.90 25.17 13.90
N PHE A 576 -22.42 23.95 13.95
CA PHE A 576 -23.04 23.36 15.15
C PHE A 576 -22.52 21.96 15.41
N GLU A 577 -22.57 21.55 16.68
CA GLU A 577 -22.34 20.17 17.06
C GLU A 577 -23.52 19.29 16.66
N SER A 578 -23.24 18.18 15.97
CA SER A 578 -24.21 17.09 15.81
C SER A 578 -24.00 16.04 16.90
N ARG A 579 -25.10 15.53 17.47
CA ARG A 579 -25.07 14.49 18.50
C ARG A 579 -26.02 13.35 18.17
N VAL A 580 -25.58 12.14 18.49
CA VAL A 580 -26.34 10.90 18.35
C VAL A 580 -26.27 10.18 19.69
N GLU A 581 -27.42 9.99 20.34
CA GLU A 581 -27.53 9.23 21.59
C GLU A 581 -28.16 7.87 21.34
N PHE A 582 -27.66 6.83 22.00
CA PHE A 582 -28.19 5.48 21.89
C PHE A 582 -27.93 4.66 23.15
N THR A 583 -28.74 3.63 23.38
CA THR A 583 -28.68 2.77 24.57
C THR A 583 -28.28 1.35 24.19
N VAL A 584 -27.23 0.84 24.85
CA VAL A 584 -26.78 -0.55 24.69
C VAL A 584 -27.76 -1.48 25.39
N GLN A 585 -27.98 -2.65 24.80
CA GLN A 585 -28.84 -3.68 25.38
C GLN A 585 -28.51 -3.94 26.86
N PRO A 586 -29.51 -4.18 27.72
CA PRO A 586 -29.29 -4.34 29.16
C PRO A 586 -28.73 -5.71 29.54
N THR A 587 -28.81 -6.69 28.65
CA THR A 587 -28.40 -8.08 28.88
C THR A 587 -27.50 -8.56 27.76
N ALA A 588 -26.54 -9.43 28.06
CA ALA A 588 -25.77 -10.16 27.06
C ALA A 588 -26.26 -11.61 26.95
N PHE A 589 -25.87 -12.25 25.85
CA PHE A 589 -25.98 -13.69 25.71
C PHE A 589 -24.81 -14.36 26.42
N ALA A 590 -25.07 -15.44 27.16
CA ALA A 590 -23.99 -16.26 27.72
C ALA A 590 -23.23 -16.96 26.59
N GLN A 591 -21.90 -17.01 26.66
CA GLN A 591 -21.12 -17.77 25.69
C GLN A 591 -21.48 -19.26 25.74
N GLY A 592 -21.68 -19.85 24.57
CA GLY A 592 -21.86 -21.29 24.39
C GLY A 592 -20.56 -21.99 24.02
N SER A 593 -20.66 -23.28 23.72
CA SER A 593 -19.56 -24.07 23.15
C SER A 593 -19.37 -23.68 21.68
N VAL A 594 -18.19 -23.13 21.33
CA VAL A 594 -17.88 -22.75 19.95
C VAL A 594 -17.66 -23.99 19.10
N PHE A 595 -18.43 -24.11 18.02
CA PHE A 595 -18.31 -25.14 17.01
C PHE A 595 -17.31 -24.75 15.91
N ASP A 596 -17.36 -23.51 15.44
CA ASP A 596 -16.46 -23.01 14.40
C ASP A 596 -16.02 -21.57 14.69
N HIS A 597 -14.70 -21.35 14.69
CA HIS A 597 -14.05 -20.05 14.88
C HIS A 597 -13.71 -19.37 13.55
N PHE A 598 -13.93 -20.03 12.40
CA PHE A 598 -13.58 -19.50 11.07
C PHE A 598 -12.09 -19.14 10.91
N GLU A 599 -11.21 -19.91 11.54
CA GLU A 599 -9.75 -19.68 11.53
C GLU A 599 -9.05 -20.24 10.28
N ASN A 600 -9.70 -21.14 9.53
CA ASN A 600 -9.17 -21.68 8.29
C ASN A 600 -10.29 -21.93 7.28
N ASN A 601 -9.95 -21.93 5.99
CA ASN A 601 -10.90 -22.18 4.91
C ASN A 601 -10.70 -23.56 4.26
N ALA A 602 -10.48 -24.62 5.05
CA ALA A 602 -10.11 -25.95 4.56
C ALA A 602 -11.25 -26.70 3.82
N GLY A 603 -12.07 -26.00 3.02
CA GLY A 603 -13.20 -26.57 2.28
C GLY A 603 -14.45 -26.85 3.11
N GLN A 604 -14.47 -26.40 4.38
CA GLN A 604 -15.61 -26.55 5.27
C GLN A 604 -16.82 -25.71 4.84
N TRP A 605 -16.59 -24.57 4.17
CA TRP A 605 -17.62 -23.68 3.68
C TRP A 605 -17.60 -23.60 2.17
N GLN A 606 -18.74 -23.80 1.52
CA GLN A 606 -18.86 -23.76 0.07
C GLN A 606 -18.96 -22.34 -0.45
N GLN A 607 -18.36 -22.07 -1.62
CA GLN A 607 -18.50 -20.78 -2.29
C GLN A 607 -19.98 -20.52 -2.61
N PRO A 608 -20.56 -19.36 -2.23
CA PRO A 608 -22.00 -19.14 -2.34
C PRO A 608 -22.57 -19.34 -3.75
N ILE A 609 -21.78 -19.03 -4.79
CA ILE A 609 -22.17 -19.18 -6.19
C ILE A 609 -22.39 -20.64 -6.61
N ALA A 610 -21.76 -21.59 -5.90
CA ALA A 610 -21.87 -23.02 -6.16
C ALA A 610 -22.95 -23.71 -5.31
N VAL A 611 -23.55 -23.00 -4.35
CA VAL A 611 -24.50 -23.58 -3.40
C VAL A 611 -25.91 -23.61 -4.00
N PRO A 612 -26.59 -24.78 -4.04
CA PRO A 612 -27.99 -24.86 -4.47
C PRO A 612 -28.90 -23.94 -3.64
N GLY A 613 -29.75 -23.17 -4.32
CA GLY A 613 -30.65 -22.19 -3.68
C GLY A 613 -30.05 -20.79 -3.51
N SER A 614 -28.78 -20.59 -3.88
CA SER A 614 -28.28 -19.27 -4.22
C SER A 614 -28.83 -18.82 -5.58
N VAL A 615 -29.48 -17.66 -5.64
CA VAL A 615 -30.15 -17.16 -6.85
C VAL A 615 -29.96 -15.66 -7.02
N LYS A 616 -29.91 -15.22 -8.29
CA LYS A 616 -29.75 -13.81 -8.68
C LYS A 616 -28.49 -13.16 -8.10
N LEU A 617 -27.35 -13.84 -8.20
CA LEU A 617 -26.06 -13.34 -7.72
C LEU A 617 -25.16 -12.91 -8.88
N ASP A 618 -24.39 -11.86 -8.67
CA ASP A 618 -23.25 -11.51 -9.50
C ASP A 618 -22.06 -12.39 -9.08
N SER A 619 -21.64 -13.28 -9.98
CA SER A 619 -20.57 -14.26 -9.74
C SER A 619 -19.18 -13.65 -9.59
N THR A 620 -18.98 -12.41 -10.05
CA THR A 620 -17.68 -11.72 -9.94
C THR A 620 -17.52 -10.98 -8.62
N MET A 621 -18.64 -10.63 -7.98
CA MET A 621 -18.69 -9.80 -6.77
C MET A 621 -19.16 -10.57 -5.52
N THR A 622 -19.55 -11.85 -5.66
CA THR A 622 -20.05 -12.68 -4.57
C THR A 622 -19.07 -13.81 -4.25
N ALA A 623 -18.52 -13.82 -3.03
CA ALA A 623 -17.54 -14.81 -2.59
C ALA A 623 -17.52 -14.98 -1.07
N PHE A 624 -17.09 -16.16 -0.62
CA PHE A 624 -16.74 -16.41 0.77
C PHE A 624 -15.22 -16.60 0.93
N SER A 625 -14.66 -16.02 1.98
CA SER A 625 -13.23 -16.07 2.30
C SER A 625 -13.02 -15.98 3.81
N ILE A 626 -11.81 -16.27 4.27
CA ILE A 626 -11.41 -16.03 5.66
C ILE A 626 -10.67 -14.69 5.72
N SER A 627 -10.93 -13.87 6.73
CA SER A 627 -10.47 -12.48 6.80
C SER A 627 -9.98 -12.10 8.19
N SER A 628 -8.90 -11.31 8.25
CA SER A 628 -8.39 -10.72 9.48
C SER A 628 -8.98 -9.34 9.79
N THR A 629 -9.83 -8.79 8.92
CA THR A 629 -10.31 -7.40 8.96
C THR A 629 -11.23 -7.11 10.15
N TYR A 630 -12.32 -7.87 10.28
CA TYR A 630 -13.17 -7.86 11.46
C TYR A 630 -13.24 -9.27 12.00
N LYS A 631 -12.89 -9.46 13.27
CA LYS A 631 -12.96 -10.77 13.94
C LYS A 631 -13.39 -10.62 15.39
N ARG A 632 -13.93 -11.70 15.96
CA ARG A 632 -14.22 -11.88 17.38
C ARG A 632 -13.39 -13.03 17.91
N GLY A 633 -12.29 -12.68 18.58
CA GLY A 633 -11.30 -13.68 19.01
C GLY A 633 -10.47 -14.17 17.83
N GLY A 634 -9.56 -15.12 18.10
CA GLY A 634 -8.76 -15.76 17.06
C GLY A 634 -7.91 -14.81 16.19
N SER A 635 -7.51 -15.28 15.01
CA SER A 635 -6.76 -14.52 14.02
C SER A 635 -7.61 -14.08 12.84
N TYR A 636 -8.73 -14.78 12.59
CA TYR A 636 -9.57 -14.57 11.42
C TYR A 636 -11.07 -14.73 11.72
N SER A 637 -11.89 -14.44 10.72
CA SER A 637 -13.34 -14.71 10.71
C SER A 637 -13.79 -15.05 9.28
N GLY A 638 -15.03 -15.52 9.13
CA GLY A 638 -15.62 -15.79 7.81
C GLY A 638 -16.18 -14.53 7.17
N LYS A 639 -15.61 -14.09 6.05
CA LYS A 639 -16.09 -12.94 5.25
C LYS A 639 -16.97 -13.41 4.10
N LEU A 640 -18.23 -13.00 4.13
CA LEU A 640 -19.21 -13.19 3.06
C LEU A 640 -19.46 -11.87 2.33
N ALA A 641 -18.89 -11.71 1.15
CA ALA A 641 -19.25 -10.63 0.23
C ALA A 641 -20.37 -11.12 -0.70
N TYR A 642 -21.42 -10.32 -0.87
CA TYR A 642 -22.53 -10.67 -1.75
C TYR A 642 -22.96 -9.48 -2.61
N ARG A 643 -23.42 -9.78 -3.82
CA ARG A 643 -24.09 -8.83 -4.71
C ARG A 643 -25.21 -9.53 -5.49
N PHE A 644 -26.43 -9.02 -5.36
CA PHE A 644 -27.57 -9.42 -6.15
C PHE A 644 -27.53 -8.78 -7.54
N SER A 645 -28.05 -9.48 -8.55
CA SER A 645 -28.04 -9.00 -9.94
C SER A 645 -28.93 -7.78 -10.17
N ASP A 646 -29.97 -7.61 -9.36
CA ASP A 646 -30.96 -6.54 -9.44
C ASP A 646 -31.65 -6.34 -8.07
N THR A 647 -32.75 -5.58 -8.01
CA THR A 647 -33.52 -5.26 -6.79
C THR A 647 -34.77 -6.14 -6.62
N THR A 648 -34.97 -7.16 -7.46
CA THR A 648 -36.21 -7.94 -7.55
C THR A 648 -36.15 -9.25 -6.75
N GLY A 649 -35.42 -9.23 -5.63
CA GLY A 649 -35.21 -10.37 -4.74
C GLY A 649 -33.96 -11.18 -5.08
N GLY A 650 -33.61 -12.12 -4.21
CA GLY A 650 -32.43 -12.97 -4.38
C GLY A 650 -32.09 -13.70 -3.09
N ALA A 651 -31.20 -14.68 -3.17
CA ALA A 651 -30.66 -15.34 -1.97
C ALA A 651 -29.18 -15.67 -2.17
N CYS A 652 -28.34 -15.29 -1.20
CA CYS A 652 -26.95 -15.68 -1.10
C CYS A 652 -26.81 -16.68 0.04
N ARG A 653 -26.52 -17.95 -0.27
CA ARG A 653 -26.44 -19.03 0.72
C ARG A 653 -25.00 -19.45 0.96
N LEU A 654 -24.58 -19.40 2.21
CA LEU A 654 -23.30 -19.91 2.69
C LEU A 654 -23.53 -21.23 3.42
N MET A 655 -23.18 -22.34 2.77
CA MET A 655 -23.44 -23.70 3.25
C MET A 655 -22.16 -24.37 3.74
N THR A 656 -22.25 -25.01 4.91
CA THR A 656 -21.17 -25.85 5.43
C THR A 656 -21.23 -27.25 4.79
N SER A 657 -20.06 -27.79 4.44
CA SER A 657 -19.88 -29.18 4.01
C SER A 657 -19.87 -30.16 5.18
N LEU A 658 -19.58 -29.67 6.39
CA LEU A 658 -19.70 -30.40 7.65
C LEU A 658 -21.01 -30.00 8.35
N LEU A 659 -22.07 -30.81 8.17
CA LEU A 659 -23.33 -30.60 8.87
C LEU A 659 -23.09 -30.66 10.38
N LEU A 660 -23.50 -29.62 11.10
CA LEU A 660 -23.42 -29.55 12.56
C LEU A 660 -24.67 -30.19 13.16
N PRO A 661 -24.61 -31.37 13.80
CA PRO A 661 -25.78 -32.00 14.39
C PRO A 661 -26.32 -31.13 15.54
N VAL A 662 -27.64 -30.98 15.59
CA VAL A 662 -28.32 -30.23 16.65
C VAL A 662 -29.51 -31.01 17.18
N SER A 663 -29.83 -30.81 18.44
CA SER A 663 -31.01 -31.34 19.11
C SER A 663 -31.52 -30.35 20.16
N PRO A 664 -32.77 -30.50 20.64
CA PRO A 664 -33.32 -29.60 21.68
C PRO A 664 -32.46 -29.50 22.95
N GLN A 665 -31.68 -30.54 23.27
CA GLN A 665 -30.76 -30.53 24.42
C GLN A 665 -29.60 -29.54 24.26
N ASN A 666 -29.29 -29.11 23.03
CA ASN A 666 -28.32 -28.05 22.79
C ASN A 666 -28.88 -26.65 23.10
N GLY A 667 -30.19 -26.51 23.33
CA GLY A 667 -30.83 -25.23 23.66
C GLY A 667 -30.89 -24.26 22.48
N TRP A 668 -29.86 -23.42 22.34
CA TRP A 668 -29.77 -22.37 21.34
C TRP A 668 -28.54 -22.54 20.45
N LEU A 669 -28.67 -22.14 19.18
CA LEU A 669 -27.57 -21.94 18.23
C LEU A 669 -27.42 -20.44 17.98
N GLY A 670 -26.19 -19.94 17.90
CA GLY A 670 -25.93 -18.54 17.55
C GLY A 670 -24.55 -18.31 16.99
N ALA A 671 -24.32 -17.13 16.41
CA ALA A 671 -23.01 -16.70 15.93
C ALA A 671 -22.86 -15.19 16.10
N TRP A 672 -21.63 -14.72 16.18
CA TRP A 672 -21.35 -13.30 16.01
C TRP A 672 -21.40 -12.95 14.53
N VAL A 673 -22.15 -11.92 14.18
CA VAL A 673 -22.25 -11.42 12.80
C VAL A 673 -21.96 -9.92 12.79
N PHE A 674 -20.91 -9.53 12.08
CA PHE A 674 -20.65 -8.14 11.75
C PHE A 674 -21.61 -7.75 10.62
N GLY A 675 -22.60 -6.92 10.95
CA GLY A 675 -23.63 -6.47 10.03
C GLY A 675 -23.15 -5.36 9.10
N ASP A 676 -23.75 -5.29 7.93
CA ASP A 676 -23.48 -4.29 6.89
C ASP A 676 -24.51 -3.16 6.84
N ASN A 677 -25.56 -3.23 7.66
CA ASN A 677 -26.70 -2.32 7.67
C ASN A 677 -27.47 -2.26 6.33
N SER A 678 -27.42 -3.34 5.53
CA SER A 678 -28.03 -3.41 4.20
C SER A 678 -29.57 -3.43 4.18
N GLY A 679 -30.21 -3.75 5.30
CA GLY A 679 -31.65 -3.99 5.38
C GLY A 679 -32.10 -5.35 4.79
N ASN A 680 -31.18 -6.17 4.28
CA ASN A 680 -31.47 -7.52 3.80
C ASN A 680 -31.83 -8.47 4.96
N GLN A 681 -32.54 -9.55 4.69
CA GLN A 681 -32.95 -10.51 5.72
C GLN A 681 -31.84 -11.54 5.96
N LEU A 682 -31.49 -11.79 7.22
CA LEU A 682 -30.61 -12.89 7.62
C LEU A 682 -31.45 -14.11 8.00
N GLU A 683 -31.06 -15.29 7.52
CA GLU A 683 -31.67 -16.58 7.87
C GLU A 683 -30.61 -17.59 8.34
N MET A 684 -31.01 -18.48 9.23
CA MET A 684 -30.35 -19.76 9.47
C MET A 684 -31.21 -20.90 8.93
N ARG A 685 -30.60 -21.89 8.29
CA ARG A 685 -31.30 -23.08 7.79
C ARG A 685 -30.82 -24.34 8.48
N PHE A 686 -31.78 -25.23 8.71
CA PHE A 686 -31.58 -26.50 9.39
C PHE A 686 -32.13 -27.65 8.54
N ALA A 687 -31.44 -28.79 8.56
CA ALA A 687 -32.04 -30.03 8.11
C ALA A 687 -33.09 -30.47 9.14
N ASN A 688 -34.22 -30.97 8.65
CA ASN A 688 -35.27 -31.55 9.48
C ASN A 688 -35.07 -33.07 9.58
N THR A 689 -35.53 -33.68 10.68
CA THR A 689 -35.63 -35.15 10.86
C THR A 689 -36.32 -35.90 9.71
N THR A 690 -37.15 -35.21 8.92
CA THR A 690 -37.86 -35.76 7.74
C THR A 690 -37.12 -35.57 6.41
N GLY A 691 -35.93 -34.95 6.42
CA GLY A 691 -35.14 -34.67 5.21
C GLY A 691 -35.46 -33.36 4.48
N SER A 692 -36.42 -32.57 4.98
CA SER A 692 -36.71 -31.21 4.48
C SER A 692 -35.78 -30.15 5.09
N THR A 693 -35.78 -28.91 4.57
CA THR A 693 -35.02 -27.78 5.14
C THR A 693 -35.97 -26.84 5.88
N GLU A 694 -35.70 -26.62 7.17
CA GLU A 694 -36.38 -25.63 8.00
C GLU A 694 -35.64 -24.28 7.91
N VAL A 695 -36.39 -23.19 7.73
CA VAL A 695 -35.85 -21.83 7.53
C VAL A 695 -36.23 -20.96 8.72
N ILE A 696 -35.24 -20.43 9.41
CA ILE A 696 -35.41 -19.52 10.53
C ILE A 696 -34.95 -18.13 10.13
N SER A 697 -35.86 -17.16 10.16
CA SER A 697 -35.47 -15.76 9.98
C SER A 697 -34.93 -15.18 11.28
N LEU A 698 -33.79 -14.50 11.17
CA LEU A 698 -33.15 -13.74 12.24
C LEU A 698 -33.45 -12.23 12.16
N GLY A 699 -34.35 -11.82 11.26
CA GLY A 699 -34.70 -10.42 11.01
C GLY A 699 -33.85 -9.75 9.93
N ALA A 700 -34.08 -8.44 9.76
CA ALA A 700 -33.33 -7.61 8.82
C ALA A 700 -31.97 -7.20 9.40
N ILE A 701 -30.96 -7.11 8.54
CA ILE A 701 -29.62 -6.64 8.86
C ILE A 701 -29.62 -5.11 8.87
N ASN A 702 -30.20 -4.54 9.92
CA ASN A 702 -30.28 -3.11 10.19
C ASN A 702 -29.29 -2.65 11.26
N TRP A 703 -28.20 -3.41 11.42
CA TRP A 703 -27.10 -3.10 12.31
C TRP A 703 -25.78 -3.02 11.56
N PHE A 704 -24.87 -2.20 12.08
CA PHE A 704 -23.49 -2.14 11.65
C PHE A 704 -22.56 -2.50 12.81
N GLY A 705 -21.60 -3.39 12.57
CA GLY A 705 -20.74 -3.93 13.63
C GLY A 705 -21.20 -5.28 14.17
N TRP A 706 -20.55 -5.75 15.24
CA TRP A 706 -20.81 -7.07 15.79
C TRP A 706 -22.15 -7.11 16.53
N GLN A 707 -23.00 -8.04 16.13
CA GLN A 707 -24.20 -8.43 16.86
C GLN A 707 -24.22 -9.95 17.00
N PHE A 708 -24.59 -10.44 18.18
CA PHE A 708 -24.84 -11.85 18.36
C PHE A 708 -26.25 -12.17 17.86
N VAL A 709 -26.35 -13.10 16.92
CA VAL A 709 -27.62 -13.56 16.36
C VAL A 709 -27.84 -15.02 16.72
N SER A 710 -29.06 -15.38 17.11
CA SER A 710 -29.34 -16.72 17.64
C SER A 710 -30.78 -17.17 17.42
N THR A 711 -31.00 -18.48 17.46
CA THR A 711 -32.32 -19.12 17.49
C THR A 711 -32.36 -20.32 18.43
N SER A 712 -33.53 -20.60 19.00
CA SER A 712 -33.79 -21.83 19.74
C SER A 712 -33.82 -23.02 18.81
N ILE A 713 -33.24 -24.15 19.24
CA ILE A 713 -33.25 -25.42 18.51
C ILE A 713 -34.51 -26.19 18.90
N THR A 714 -35.34 -26.54 17.92
CA THR A 714 -36.62 -27.24 18.11
C THR A 714 -36.47 -28.74 17.89
N ALA A 715 -37.48 -29.52 18.27
CA ALA A 715 -37.48 -30.98 18.10
C ALA A 715 -37.48 -31.45 16.64
N THR A 716 -37.78 -30.56 15.69
CA THR A 716 -37.80 -30.87 14.25
C THR A 716 -36.43 -30.72 13.60
N MET A 717 -35.52 -29.95 14.20
CA MET A 717 -34.18 -29.68 13.67
C MET A 717 -33.22 -30.82 14.01
N SER A 718 -32.47 -31.29 13.01
CA SER A 718 -31.48 -32.37 13.17
C SER A 718 -30.04 -31.93 12.91
N ALA A 719 -29.82 -30.93 12.04
CA ALA A 719 -28.49 -30.34 11.82
C ALA A 719 -28.56 -28.90 11.31
N PHE A 720 -27.66 -28.03 11.77
CA PHE A 720 -27.43 -26.73 11.15
C PHE A 720 -26.78 -26.91 9.78
N ASN A 721 -27.24 -26.13 8.81
CA ASN A 721 -26.91 -26.32 7.40
C ASN A 721 -26.31 -25.08 6.73
N SER A 722 -26.89 -23.89 6.91
CA SER A 722 -26.40 -22.69 6.22
C SER A 722 -26.86 -21.37 6.83
N PHE A 723 -26.07 -20.32 6.58
CA PHE A 723 -26.52 -18.94 6.66
C PHE A 723 -27.05 -18.48 5.30
N VAL A 724 -28.08 -17.63 5.29
CA VAL A 724 -28.60 -17.03 4.06
C VAL A 724 -28.84 -15.55 4.22
N VAL A 725 -28.33 -14.76 3.28
CA VAL A 725 -28.76 -13.37 3.08
C VAL A 725 -29.80 -13.35 1.97
N ARG A 726 -31.03 -12.95 2.31
CA ARG A 726 -32.13 -12.82 1.35
C ARG A 726 -32.40 -11.35 1.09
N GLN A 727 -32.52 -11.00 -0.19
CA GLN A 727 -32.77 -9.62 -0.57
C GLN A 727 -34.20 -9.19 -0.20
N ASN A 728 -34.32 -8.13 0.59
CA ASN A 728 -35.59 -7.47 0.88
C ASN A 728 -35.89 -6.38 -0.16
N SER A 729 -37.18 -6.05 -0.33
CA SER A 729 -37.55 -4.90 -1.15
C SER A 729 -37.03 -3.60 -0.53
N GLY A 730 -36.32 -2.79 -1.33
CA GLY A 730 -35.72 -1.52 -0.89
C GLY A 730 -34.42 -1.65 -0.10
N ALA A 731 -33.91 -2.86 0.10
CA ALA A 731 -32.61 -3.11 0.72
C ALA A 731 -31.46 -3.03 -0.29
N ASP A 732 -30.24 -2.91 0.21
CA ASP A 732 -29.05 -2.79 -0.63
C ASP A 732 -28.83 -4.05 -1.48
N VAL A 733 -28.42 -3.85 -2.73
CA VAL A 733 -28.12 -4.95 -3.66
C VAL A 733 -26.79 -5.64 -3.34
N ALA A 734 -25.93 -5.04 -2.52
CA ALA A 734 -24.62 -5.58 -2.19
C ALA A 734 -24.25 -5.27 -0.75
N GLY A 735 -23.42 -6.12 -0.16
CA GLY A 735 -22.95 -5.96 1.21
C GLY A 735 -21.86 -6.96 1.58
N VAL A 736 -21.34 -6.82 2.80
CA VAL A 736 -20.28 -7.67 3.34
C VAL A 736 -20.56 -7.99 4.79
N LEU A 737 -20.75 -9.28 5.09
CA LEU A 737 -20.88 -9.77 6.46
C LEU A 737 -19.58 -10.45 6.91
N TYR A 738 -19.30 -10.37 8.20
CA TYR A 738 -18.28 -11.20 8.85
C TYR A 738 -18.97 -12.08 9.88
N ILE A 739 -18.66 -13.37 9.88
CA ILE A 739 -19.28 -14.38 10.75
C ILE A 739 -18.17 -15.00 11.57
N ASP A 740 -18.39 -15.08 12.88
CA ASP A 740 -17.39 -15.59 13.80
C ASP A 740 -18.04 -16.31 14.98
N ASN A 741 -17.29 -17.24 15.57
CA ASN A 741 -17.68 -18.12 16.67
C ASN A 741 -19.13 -18.60 16.55
N LEU A 742 -19.39 -19.55 15.65
CA LEU A 742 -20.66 -20.28 15.60
C LEU A 742 -20.74 -21.19 16.84
N GLN A 743 -21.76 -21.05 17.69
CA GLN A 743 -21.85 -21.67 19.03
C GLN A 743 -23.17 -22.41 19.29
N LEU A 744 -23.10 -23.41 20.16
CA LEU A 744 -24.23 -24.16 20.74
C LEU A 744 -24.31 -23.96 22.25
N GLN A 745 -25.41 -24.37 22.89
CA GLN A 745 -25.58 -24.34 24.36
C GLN A 745 -25.53 -22.95 24.98
N ILE A 746 -26.03 -21.95 24.25
CA ILE A 746 -26.18 -20.58 24.74
C ILE A 746 -27.30 -20.54 25.79
N SER A 747 -27.01 -20.00 26.98
CA SER A 747 -28.01 -19.72 28.01
C SER A 747 -28.48 -18.26 27.91
N THR A 748 -29.79 -18.03 28.02
CA THR A 748 -30.39 -16.68 27.99
C THR A 748 -30.50 -16.03 29.38
N GLY A 749 -29.80 -16.58 30.38
CA GLY A 749 -29.78 -16.04 31.75
C GLY A 749 -28.89 -14.79 31.90
N ILE A 750 -29.30 -13.87 32.77
CA ILE A 750 -28.50 -12.72 33.21
C ILE A 750 -27.34 -13.28 34.05
N ASP A 751 -26.15 -13.29 33.48
CA ASP A 751 -24.93 -13.64 34.23
C ASP A 751 -24.06 -12.38 34.38
N GLU A 752 -24.23 -11.71 35.54
CA GLU A 752 -23.28 -10.73 36.03
C GLU A 752 -22.00 -11.46 36.44
N GLY A 753 -21.05 -11.66 35.53
CA GLY A 753 -19.70 -12.01 36.01
C GLY A 753 -18.72 -12.79 35.15
N ARG A 754 -18.91 -12.96 33.85
CA ARG A 754 -17.81 -13.41 32.96
C ARG A 754 -17.84 -12.75 31.58
N TYR A 755 -17.66 -11.43 31.56
CA TYR A 755 -17.19 -10.75 30.35
C TYR A 755 -15.69 -10.96 30.25
N LEU A 756 -15.26 -11.86 29.38
CA LEU A 756 -13.88 -11.84 28.91
C LEU A 756 -13.73 -10.57 28.07
N SER A 757 -13.24 -9.50 28.69
CA SER A 757 -12.44 -8.53 27.94
C SER A 757 -11.31 -9.34 27.31
N HIS A 758 -11.42 -9.68 26.04
CA HIS A 758 -10.38 -10.41 25.31
C HIS A 758 -9.20 -9.48 25.02
N GLN A 759 -8.58 -8.95 26.07
CA GLN A 759 -7.16 -8.73 26.04
C GLN A 759 -6.56 -10.12 26.30
N SER A 760 -5.62 -10.59 25.47
CA SER A 760 -4.85 -11.83 25.71
C SER A 760 -3.99 -11.77 26.98
N PHE A 761 -4.20 -10.73 27.78
CA PHE A 761 -3.41 -10.32 28.90
C PHE A 761 -4.26 -9.49 29.87
N ARG A 762 -3.86 -9.41 31.13
CA ARG A 762 -4.51 -8.60 32.15
C ARG A 762 -3.49 -7.74 32.86
N LEU A 763 -3.61 -6.42 32.77
CA LEU A 763 -2.77 -5.49 33.53
C LEU A 763 -3.37 -5.23 34.93
N HIS A 764 -2.64 -5.56 35.99
CA HIS A 764 -3.07 -5.33 37.38
C HIS A 764 -2.69 -3.94 37.88
N GLN A 765 -3.39 -3.49 38.92
CA GLN A 765 -3.03 -2.27 39.63
C GLN A 765 -1.69 -2.48 40.33
N ASN A 766 -0.77 -1.52 40.20
CA ASN A 766 0.52 -1.57 40.87
C ASN A 766 0.33 -1.56 42.40
N PHE A 767 1.17 -2.29 43.13
CA PHE A 767 1.14 -2.32 44.59
C PHE A 767 2.56 -2.18 45.17
N PRO A 768 2.77 -1.31 46.18
CA PRO A 768 1.80 -0.34 46.74
C PRO A 768 1.44 0.79 45.75
N ASN A 769 0.29 1.45 45.95
CA ASN A 769 -0.09 2.68 45.24
C ASN A 769 -0.92 3.60 46.17
N PRO A 770 -0.43 4.78 46.60
CA PRO A 770 0.84 5.41 46.22
C PRO A 770 2.08 4.61 46.67
N PHE A 771 3.23 4.81 46.02
CA PHE A 771 4.49 4.11 46.29
C PHE A 771 5.65 5.05 46.60
N ASN A 772 6.65 4.56 47.35
CA ASN A 772 7.88 5.29 47.70
C ASN A 772 9.05 4.32 48.00
N PRO A 773 10.18 4.34 47.26
CA PRO A 773 10.32 4.78 45.87
C PRO A 773 9.94 3.68 44.87
N ALA A 774 9.60 2.47 45.33
CA ALA A 774 9.37 1.31 44.47
C ALA A 774 7.94 0.74 44.55
N THR A 775 7.44 0.22 43.43
CA THR A 775 6.18 -0.52 43.31
C THR A 775 6.37 -1.76 42.43
N ARG A 776 5.49 -2.74 42.56
CA ARG A 776 5.39 -3.85 41.59
C ARG A 776 4.23 -3.64 40.64
N ILE A 777 4.44 -3.94 39.36
CA ILE A 777 3.44 -3.93 38.31
C ILE A 777 3.28 -5.38 37.85
N ALA A 778 2.14 -5.96 38.18
CA ALA A 778 1.81 -7.33 37.79
C ALA A 778 0.92 -7.35 36.54
N PHE A 779 1.07 -8.38 35.71
CA PHE A 779 0.16 -8.67 34.61
C PHE A 779 0.16 -10.16 34.27
N ASP A 780 -0.95 -10.63 33.71
CA ASP A 780 -1.09 -12.00 33.21
C ASP A 780 -1.02 -11.98 31.68
N ILE A 781 -0.43 -12.98 31.05
CA ILE A 781 -0.55 -13.24 29.61
C ILE A 781 -0.98 -14.69 29.37
N GLU A 782 -1.92 -14.91 28.46
CA GLU A 782 -2.60 -16.21 28.28
C GLU A 782 -1.82 -17.18 27.38
N ARG A 783 -0.92 -16.66 26.53
CA ARG A 783 -0.04 -17.44 25.65
C ARG A 783 1.33 -16.76 25.52
N ALA A 784 2.33 -17.49 25.06
CA ALA A 784 3.63 -16.90 24.80
C ALA A 784 3.53 -15.82 23.71
N GLU A 785 3.91 -14.58 24.03
CA GLU A 785 3.76 -13.44 23.14
C GLU A 785 4.78 -12.33 23.40
N PHE A 786 4.89 -11.38 22.46
CA PHE A 786 5.76 -10.21 22.63
C PHE A 786 5.06 -9.19 23.51
N VAL A 787 5.73 -8.76 24.59
CA VAL A 787 5.16 -7.87 25.59
C VAL A 787 6.03 -6.62 25.75
N LYS A 788 5.40 -5.45 25.70
CA LYS A 788 6.03 -4.16 26.00
C LYS A 788 5.33 -3.44 27.14
N LEU A 789 6.02 -3.26 28.27
CA LEU A 789 5.55 -2.51 29.44
C LEU A 789 6.34 -1.21 29.57
N THR A 790 5.66 -0.07 29.44
CA THR A 790 6.28 1.26 29.38
C THR A 790 5.64 2.21 30.39
N VAL A 791 6.43 3.05 31.06
CA VAL A 791 5.98 4.07 32.01
C VAL A 791 6.03 5.45 31.35
N PHE A 792 5.02 6.27 31.61
CA PHE A 792 4.82 7.63 31.10
C PHE A 792 4.59 8.61 32.25
N ASN A 793 5.01 9.87 32.09
CA ASN A 793 4.62 10.95 32.98
C ASN A 793 3.21 11.50 32.65
N ALA A 794 2.70 12.45 33.45
CA ALA A 794 1.39 13.05 33.27
C ALA A 794 1.19 13.81 31.93
N LEU A 795 2.28 14.18 31.23
CA LEU A 795 2.25 14.81 29.91
C LEU A 795 2.25 13.78 28.76
N GLY A 796 2.23 12.48 29.07
CA GLY A 796 2.30 11.40 28.09
C GLY A 796 3.71 11.14 27.56
N GLN A 797 4.75 11.75 28.12
CA GLN A 797 6.13 11.48 27.74
C GLN A 797 6.60 10.16 28.36
N GLN A 798 7.23 9.31 27.56
CA GLN A 798 7.80 8.04 28.02
C GLN A 798 8.97 8.33 28.98
N VAL A 799 8.90 7.80 30.21
CA VAL A 799 9.95 7.93 31.21
C VAL A 799 10.78 6.65 31.37
N GLY A 800 10.31 5.50 30.89
CA GLY A 800 11.09 4.27 30.89
C GLY A 800 10.33 3.06 30.35
N THR A 801 11.06 2.04 29.90
CA THR A 801 10.49 0.76 29.46
C THR A 801 10.97 -0.33 30.41
N LEU A 802 10.03 -1.05 31.02
CA LEU A 802 10.31 -2.11 32.00
C LEU A 802 10.41 -3.48 31.34
N ILE A 803 9.68 -3.71 30.25
CA ILE A 803 9.68 -4.96 29.48
C ILE A 803 9.57 -4.61 28.01
N ASN A 804 10.35 -5.30 27.16
CA ASN A 804 10.26 -5.24 25.71
C ASN A 804 10.84 -6.51 25.09
N LYS A 805 10.17 -7.65 25.29
CA LYS A 805 10.65 -8.96 24.86
C LYS A 805 9.50 -9.97 24.76
N GLN A 806 9.77 -11.12 24.15
CA GLN A 806 8.90 -12.29 24.23
C GLN A 806 8.82 -12.81 25.68
N LEU A 807 7.63 -13.13 26.16
CA LEU A 807 7.38 -13.75 27.46
C LEU A 807 6.52 -15.00 27.28
N ASP A 808 6.73 -16.01 28.14
CA ASP A 808 5.90 -17.21 28.22
C ASP A 808 4.54 -16.93 28.89
N ALA A 809 3.53 -17.74 28.57
CA ALA A 809 2.22 -17.67 29.21
C ALA A 809 2.32 -17.76 30.74
N GLY A 810 1.58 -16.91 31.46
CA GLY A 810 1.54 -16.92 32.93
C GLY A 810 1.50 -15.54 33.56
N HIS A 811 1.66 -15.52 34.88
CA HIS A 811 1.72 -14.32 35.70
C HIS A 811 3.14 -13.74 35.71
N HIS A 812 3.26 -12.45 35.44
CA HIS A 812 4.52 -11.70 35.44
C HIS A 812 4.43 -10.53 36.41
N ASP A 813 5.49 -10.31 37.17
CA ASP A 813 5.60 -9.23 38.15
C ASP A 813 6.92 -8.50 37.95
N VAL A 814 6.85 -7.18 37.69
CA VAL A 814 8.03 -6.36 37.43
C VAL A 814 8.07 -5.16 38.38
N GLU A 815 9.24 -4.94 38.97
CA GLU A 815 9.49 -3.84 39.88
C GLU A 815 9.81 -2.55 39.12
N PHE A 816 9.22 -1.45 39.59
CA PHE A 816 9.52 -0.09 39.15
C PHE A 816 10.06 0.73 40.32
N SER A 817 11.30 1.21 40.22
CA SER A 817 12.03 1.89 41.30
C SER A 817 11.86 3.42 41.34
N GLY A 818 10.87 3.96 40.61
CA GLY A 818 10.65 5.40 40.54
C GLY A 818 11.79 6.17 39.86
N ARG A 819 12.56 5.51 38.98
CA ARG A 819 13.65 6.10 38.19
C ARG A 819 13.32 6.09 36.70
N GLY A 820 13.72 7.13 35.99
CA GLY A 820 13.60 7.23 34.54
C GLY A 820 14.66 6.39 33.80
N SER A 821 14.56 6.33 32.48
CA SER A 821 15.52 5.66 31.59
C SER A 821 16.93 6.27 31.64
N ASP A 822 17.07 7.49 32.14
CA ASP A 822 18.34 8.18 32.40
C ASP A 822 18.94 7.84 33.79
N GLY A 823 18.30 6.93 34.54
CA GLY A 823 18.72 6.50 35.88
C GLY A 823 18.40 7.50 37.00
N ARG A 824 17.83 8.67 36.68
CA ARG A 824 17.51 9.71 37.67
C ARG A 824 16.18 9.42 38.36
N SER A 825 16.07 9.82 39.63
CA SER A 825 14.82 9.69 40.38
C SER A 825 13.76 10.62 39.82
N LEU A 826 12.58 10.07 39.55
CA LEU A 826 11.43 10.82 39.07
C LEU A 826 10.85 11.71 40.20
N PRO A 827 10.28 12.88 39.89
CA PRO A 827 9.60 13.73 40.88
C PRO A 827 8.32 13.06 41.42
N SER A 828 7.85 13.47 42.59
CA SER A 828 6.53 13.05 43.09
C SER A 828 5.44 13.48 42.12
N GLY A 829 4.49 12.61 41.82
CA GLY A 829 3.46 12.90 40.81
C GLY A 829 2.73 11.66 40.32
N VAL A 830 1.80 11.89 39.40
CA VAL A 830 1.05 10.83 38.72
C VAL A 830 1.83 10.35 37.50
N TYR A 831 1.96 9.04 37.40
CA TYR A 831 2.54 8.34 36.27
C TYR A 831 1.52 7.37 35.70
N MET A 832 1.65 7.04 34.43
CA MET A 832 0.88 5.99 33.77
C MET A 832 1.83 4.87 33.37
N TYR A 833 1.37 3.63 33.40
CA TYR A 833 2.09 2.51 32.82
C TYR A 833 1.18 1.80 31.82
N ARG A 834 1.75 1.45 30.67
CA ARG A 834 1.09 0.89 29.52
C ARG A 834 1.68 -0.47 29.20
N LEU A 835 0.85 -1.48 29.18
CA LEU A 835 1.18 -2.82 28.71
C LEU A 835 0.63 -2.98 27.30
N GLN A 836 1.47 -3.40 26.38
CA GLN A 836 1.13 -3.73 25.00
C GLN A 836 1.48 -5.18 24.74
N ALA A 837 0.52 -5.94 24.23
CA ALA A 837 0.67 -7.32 23.79
C ALA A 837 -0.20 -7.56 22.54
N SER A 838 -0.19 -8.78 21.98
CA SER A 838 -0.91 -9.14 20.74
C SER A 838 -2.42 -8.93 20.84
N GLY A 839 -2.98 -9.00 22.05
CA GLY A 839 -4.39 -8.74 22.34
C GLY A 839 -4.76 -7.27 22.61
N GLY A 840 -3.83 -6.32 22.43
CA GLY A 840 -4.11 -4.88 22.53
C GLY A 840 -3.24 -4.13 23.55
N VAL A 841 -3.78 -3.04 24.08
CA VAL A 841 -3.08 -2.10 24.98
C VAL A 841 -3.91 -1.84 26.23
N ALA A 842 -3.30 -1.99 27.41
CA ALA A 842 -3.91 -1.58 28.68
C ALA A 842 -3.06 -0.50 29.35
N VAL A 843 -3.72 0.48 29.95
CA VAL A 843 -3.07 1.58 30.69
C VAL A 843 -3.62 1.63 32.11
N ARG A 844 -2.74 1.85 33.08
CA ARG A 844 -3.12 2.14 34.47
C ARG A 844 -2.30 3.29 35.02
N LYS A 845 -2.81 3.95 36.04
CA LYS A 845 -2.16 5.06 36.75
C LYS A 845 -1.51 4.58 38.04
N MET A 846 -0.38 5.19 38.40
CA MET A 846 0.31 5.02 39.67
C MET A 846 0.77 6.39 40.22
N MET A 847 0.93 6.49 41.54
CA MET A 847 1.31 7.72 42.22
C MET A 847 2.62 7.53 42.98
N LEU A 848 3.65 8.29 42.62
CA LEU A 848 4.91 8.35 43.35
C LEU A 848 4.82 9.46 44.40
N VAL A 849 5.01 9.11 45.67
CA VAL A 849 5.10 10.06 46.79
C VAL A 849 6.52 9.96 47.35
N LYS A 850 7.18 11.10 47.56
CA LYS A 850 8.50 11.12 48.21
C LYS A 850 8.37 11.58 49.63
#